data_AF-A0A8E2UER0-F1
#
_entry.id   AF-A0A8E2UER0-F1
#
_cell.length_a   1.000
_cell.length_b   1.000
_cell.length_c   1.000
_cell.angle_alpha   90.00
_cell.angle_beta   90.00
_cell.angle_gamma   90.00
#
_symmetry.space_group_name_H-M   'P 1'
#
loop_
_entity.id
_entity.type
_entity.pdbx_description
1 polymer ?
#
loop_
_entity_poly.entity_id
_entity_poly.type
_entity_poly.pdbx_seq_one_letter_code
_entity_poly.pdbx_strand_id
1 'polypeptide(L)'
;MNRVCSLGSPGSNGLRAVRAPGRPLLGVLLVDALMTGWARASSGLSSAACCHHGSRMSMIGSPRPRPRPRPRPRPKAGLRPGVRASGLVGTTPADRFAPADRSAPADGVVHLPTIVPGERTVVFPALMALAPVVVALVLWALLSSPVMLAFAFLGPVMAVASYAESRRQSRAEHGRAQAVFESELDVCVREARVLARHDLRELHRSAPGARALISGGSAARESQLNLGFGCVRARFKIQGELRELPDEAHARLEPFLVLEDAPILADSERVRLTGNPHLMLAVSRALLLQRAAGRVAIGAGEVGEALNGEIRGLRGGWRPVLAADHGPGMLLDFGTDFDPRASASGPSPRPRTPRREVRIRMLSPTRASVELADGQSLTVRPELVTVEELRAFAQRRAPCESGQLIEGPDGDAAAAASTLRLRRVPHHASLAAQIGTRNGVAFQVDLVAAGPHAVVGGTTGSGKSELLVTWVLAMTATRSTRDVQVLCFDFKGGATFDPIAALPHCVGVVTDLDDHEARRAATSLSAEIRFRERALRAAGAKHVGELPSLARLVVVVDEYQALVDSDAELQAVFSDISARGRSLGVHLILCAQQPASAVRGATLANCSIRISLRVIAEADSTAVIGSGAAADLPASTPGVAIFVAGDGVARVQVQRSSPDTIAACIRACAEREAHLGGTLPRPPWLPALPAEIAASALEEPSTLDASGTFDEPSGRGLAFGIADDTELRRQPTAVFSPELGAMLVIGGPRTGKTGCLAMLAETARTELGAGSPAVVVLSVDPETAWDQLWSPELTSRHGLLLADDVDLFLSQVDEPYRSAFAERLTLLLRRSATGFPAVVFTASRATGHASVLVAAAAQTLRLVGGDRAAYVMAGGEPSDHRSHAGPGRANWHGLPCQVARSTRPLRALRGHSDHAGDPRDALALSDTENLLVAARRIEPLRRILEARGFACTTLDAWLGDRAPGAGPMQAPNADAANRRAVLGVVDEWQAQFGLLSRLAAEHPVLLSGLSTGEHRTLLRGDPLPPPVLDARRGAVLRGRSGDMTRIRWTDEEARLDGPSAPPARDSSGPPTPP
;
A
#
# COMPACT_ATOMS: atom_id res chain seq x y z
N MET A 1 8.78 66.59 8.45
CA MET A 1 9.39 67.92 8.17
C MET A 1 10.73 67.98 8.88
N ASN A 2 11.75 68.59 8.26
CA ASN A 2 13.11 68.82 8.76
C ASN A 2 13.92 67.55 9.15
N ARG A 3 15.12 67.31 8.58
CA ARG A 3 16.39 68.09 8.61
C ARG A 3 17.12 67.94 9.96
N VAL A 4 18.44 67.64 10.00
CA VAL A 4 19.40 67.32 8.92
C VAL A 4 20.71 66.73 9.48
N CYS A 5 21.48 66.00 8.66
CA CYS A 5 22.95 65.79 8.79
C CYS A 5 23.50 64.99 10.00
N SER A 6 24.73 64.43 9.96
CA SER A 6 25.64 64.11 8.83
C SER A 6 26.91 63.38 9.32
N LEU A 7 27.55 62.59 8.44
CA LEU A 7 29.00 62.24 8.43
C LEU A 7 29.55 61.48 9.66
N GLY A 8 30.49 60.53 9.53
CA GLY A 8 31.14 59.99 8.34
C GLY A 8 32.06 58.81 8.70
N SER A 9 32.52 58.07 7.69
CA SER A 9 33.61 57.07 7.78
C SER A 9 34.96 57.74 7.40
N PRO A 10 36.12 57.04 7.20
CA PRO A 10 36.41 55.60 7.31
C PRO A 10 37.75 55.25 8.00
N GLY A 11 38.14 53.97 7.92
CA GLY A 11 39.52 53.50 7.99
C GLY A 11 39.82 52.51 9.13
N SER A 12 40.73 51.53 9.03
CA SER A 12 41.28 50.69 7.95
C SER A 12 42.60 50.09 8.46
N ASN A 13 42.69 48.76 8.48
CA ASN A 13 43.90 47.93 8.44
C ASN A 13 45.12 48.25 9.33
N GLY A 14 45.50 47.29 10.19
CA GLY A 14 46.79 46.61 9.94
C GLY A 14 47.65 46.10 11.10
N LEU A 15 48.08 44.82 10.94
CA LEU A 15 49.41 44.24 11.25
C LEU A 15 49.75 43.66 12.66
N ARG A 16 49.86 42.31 12.66
CA ARG A 16 50.88 41.40 13.27
C ARG A 16 51.33 41.63 14.74
N ALA A 17 51.17 40.72 15.71
CA ALA A 17 51.39 39.25 15.82
C ALA A 17 52.84 38.81 16.17
N VAL A 18 53.02 38.14 17.33
CA VAL A 18 54.31 37.59 17.83
C VAL A 18 54.13 36.30 18.67
N ARG A 19 54.74 35.18 18.20
CA ARG A 19 55.21 33.95 18.91
C ARG A 19 54.21 33.01 19.68
N ALA A 20 54.63 31.75 19.79
CA ALA A 20 54.03 30.64 20.57
C ALA A 20 54.80 30.39 21.89
N PRO A 21 54.18 29.74 22.91
CA PRO A 21 54.42 28.29 23.20
C PRO A 21 53.18 27.55 23.80
N GLY A 22 53.18 26.24 24.13
CA GLY A 22 54.18 25.19 23.83
C GLY A 22 54.29 23.95 24.78
N ARG A 23 53.18 23.34 25.27
CA ARG A 23 53.15 22.19 26.25
C ARG A 23 53.68 22.54 27.68
N PRO A 24 53.59 21.68 28.74
CA PRO A 24 52.99 20.33 28.89
C PRO A 24 52.07 20.03 30.13
N LEU A 25 51.37 18.88 30.08
CA LEU A 25 51.09 17.85 31.13
C LEU A 25 50.29 18.11 32.47
N LEU A 26 49.10 17.47 32.52
CA LEU A 26 48.69 16.32 33.40
C LEU A 26 48.08 16.48 34.83
N GLY A 27 46.84 15.98 35.00
CA GLY A 27 46.28 15.31 36.21
C GLY A 27 45.32 16.12 37.11
N VAL A 28 44.44 15.54 37.95
CA VAL A 28 43.94 14.14 38.19
C VAL A 28 42.65 14.20 39.06
N LEU A 29 41.74 13.20 39.00
CA LEU A 29 40.44 13.04 39.75
C LEU A 29 39.33 14.10 39.45
N LEU A 30 38.02 13.85 39.23
CA LEU A 30 37.05 12.73 39.41
C LEU A 30 36.26 12.72 40.76
N VAL A 31 34.92 12.91 40.67
CA VAL A 31 33.78 12.22 41.37
C VAL A 31 32.51 13.09 41.37
N ASP A 32 31.33 12.47 41.31
CA ASP A 32 29.98 13.07 41.22
C ASP A 32 29.46 13.81 42.47
N ALA A 33 28.49 14.71 42.26
CA ALA A 33 27.38 14.95 43.19
C ALA A 33 26.12 15.45 42.44
N LEU A 34 24.93 15.11 42.96
CA LEU A 34 23.62 15.37 42.37
C LEU A 34 22.69 16.17 43.31
N MET A 35 21.64 16.78 42.72
CA MET A 35 20.37 17.21 43.35
C MET A 35 20.30 18.51 44.18
N THR A 36 19.09 19.09 44.17
CA THR A 36 18.55 20.23 44.96
C THR A 36 19.18 21.62 44.77
N GLY A 37 18.44 22.73 44.87
CA GLY A 37 16.99 22.95 44.99
C GLY A 37 16.65 24.42 45.36
N TRP A 38 15.34 24.78 45.37
CA TRP A 38 14.77 26.07 45.85
C TRP A 38 15.12 27.34 45.03
N ALA A 39 14.48 28.52 45.22
CA ALA A 39 13.04 28.84 45.37
C ALA A 39 12.74 30.37 45.20
N ARG A 40 11.60 30.70 44.58
CA ARG A 40 10.74 31.91 44.77
C ARG A 40 11.31 33.35 44.77
N ALA A 41 11.01 34.07 43.67
CA ALA A 41 10.07 35.21 43.58
C ALA A 41 10.32 36.59 44.25
N SER A 42 10.36 37.63 43.41
CA SER A 42 9.64 38.94 43.50
C SER A 42 10.01 39.76 42.24
N SER A 43 9.16 40.34 41.37
CA SER A 43 7.83 40.99 41.39
C SER A 43 7.94 42.52 41.24
N GLY A 44 7.49 43.08 40.10
CA GLY A 44 7.39 44.53 39.90
C GLY A 44 6.67 44.94 38.60
N LEU A 45 5.54 45.66 38.76
CA LEU A 45 4.99 46.76 37.91
C LEU A 45 4.88 46.52 36.37
N SER A 46 3.72 46.56 35.67
CA SER A 46 2.40 47.25 35.86
C SER A 46 2.48 48.78 35.75
N SER A 47 1.65 49.55 35.01
CA SER A 47 0.57 49.25 34.03
C SER A 47 0.04 50.55 33.35
N ALA A 48 -0.13 50.59 32.02
CA ALA A 48 -1.01 51.52 31.24
C ALA A 48 -1.05 51.06 29.76
N ALA A 49 -2.13 50.98 28.95
CA ALA A 49 -3.57 51.31 29.02
C ALA A 49 -4.01 52.77 28.77
N CYS A 50 -4.71 53.05 27.65
CA CYS A 50 -6.19 53.22 27.58
C CYS A 50 -6.71 53.59 26.15
N CYS A 51 -8.05 53.71 26.03
CA CYS A 51 -8.86 54.30 24.92
C CYS A 51 -8.99 53.47 23.61
N HIS A 52 -10.17 53.30 23.01
CA HIS A 52 -11.59 53.52 23.41
C HIS A 52 -12.53 52.79 22.40
N HIS A 53 -13.84 52.57 22.56
CA HIS A 53 -14.84 52.86 23.62
C HIS A 53 -15.30 51.48 24.22
N GLY A 54 -16.51 51.06 24.65
CA GLY A 54 -17.90 51.57 24.74
C GLY A 54 -18.72 51.40 23.45
N SER A 55 -20.05 51.15 23.43
CA SER A 55 -21.10 51.00 24.46
C SER A 55 -22.32 50.28 23.80
N ARG A 56 -23.30 49.57 24.41
CA ARG A 56 -23.69 49.10 25.78
C ARG A 56 -24.65 47.87 25.58
N MET A 57 -24.88 46.91 26.49
CA MET A 57 -25.63 46.89 27.79
C MET A 57 -27.11 47.32 27.68
N SER A 58 -28.09 46.79 28.44
CA SER A 58 -28.13 45.92 29.65
C SER A 58 -29.51 45.20 29.71
N MET A 59 -29.92 44.25 30.58
CA MET A 59 -29.38 43.42 31.69
C MET A 59 -30.44 42.26 31.91
N ILE A 60 -30.60 41.42 32.96
CA ILE A 60 -30.04 41.18 34.33
C ILE A 60 -30.25 39.67 34.70
N GLY A 61 -29.76 39.21 35.87
CA GLY A 61 -30.43 38.14 36.66
C GLY A 61 -29.66 36.84 36.94
N SER A 62 -29.43 36.52 38.22
CA SER A 62 -28.86 35.25 38.76
C SER A 62 -29.53 34.94 40.13
N PRO A 63 -29.25 33.85 40.91
CA PRO A 63 -28.25 32.76 40.75
C PRO A 63 -28.65 31.30 41.21
N ARG A 64 -27.87 30.28 40.79
CA ARG A 64 -27.62 28.95 41.44
C ARG A 64 -28.82 27.96 41.63
N PRO A 65 -28.63 26.67 42.08
CA PRO A 65 -27.42 25.83 42.24
C PRO A 65 -27.43 24.48 41.44
N ARG A 66 -26.40 23.62 41.62
CA ARG A 66 -26.31 22.24 41.06
C ARG A 66 -26.74 21.14 42.06
N PRO A 67 -27.37 20.03 41.62
CA PRO A 67 -27.46 18.76 42.37
C PRO A 67 -26.43 17.70 41.95
N ARG A 68 -26.31 16.59 42.72
CA ARG A 68 -25.42 15.43 42.47
C ARG A 68 -26.18 14.25 41.80
N PRO A 69 -25.49 13.32 41.10
CA PRO A 69 -26.13 12.17 40.44
C PRO A 69 -26.56 11.05 41.40
N ARG A 70 -27.48 10.18 40.93
CA ARG A 70 -27.89 8.90 41.54
C ARG A 70 -27.82 7.76 40.48
N PRO A 71 -27.68 6.48 40.89
CA PRO A 71 -27.37 5.37 39.97
C PRO A 71 -28.57 4.81 39.17
N ARG A 72 -28.27 4.09 38.09
CA ARG A 72 -29.24 3.41 37.20
C ARG A 72 -29.81 2.11 37.80
N PRO A 73 -31.10 1.79 37.64
CA PRO A 73 -31.64 0.43 37.75
C PRO A 73 -31.56 -0.35 36.41
N ARG A 74 -31.62 -1.69 36.47
CA ARG A 74 -31.78 -2.59 35.31
C ARG A 74 -33.26 -2.93 35.06
N PRO A 75 -33.65 -3.42 33.86
CA PRO A 75 -35.06 -3.44 33.43
C PRO A 75 -35.88 -4.63 33.95
N LYS A 76 -37.22 -4.48 33.86
CA LYS A 76 -38.20 -5.58 33.87
C LYS A 76 -39.19 -5.38 32.72
N ALA A 77 -39.69 -6.49 32.16
CA ALA A 77 -40.74 -6.49 31.14
C ALA A 77 -42.13 -6.63 31.78
N GLY A 78 -43.19 -6.13 31.10
CA GLY A 78 -44.57 -6.41 31.50
C GLY A 78 -45.65 -5.50 30.89
N LEU A 79 -46.53 -6.09 30.09
CA LEU A 79 -47.90 -5.68 29.71
C LEU A 79 -48.14 -4.36 28.92
N ARG A 80 -49.12 -4.46 28.02
CA ARG A 80 -49.98 -3.35 27.53
C ARG A 80 -51.24 -3.29 28.41
N PRO A 81 -51.93 -2.14 28.52
CA PRO A 81 -52.96 -1.78 27.52
C PRO A 81 -52.78 -0.36 26.96
N GLY A 82 -53.60 0.05 26.00
CA GLY A 82 -53.39 1.29 25.23
C GLY A 82 -54.57 2.27 25.25
N VAL A 83 -54.25 3.51 24.88
CA VAL A 83 -55.20 4.58 24.50
C VAL A 83 -54.73 5.16 23.18
N ARG A 84 -55.65 5.55 22.28
CA ARG A 84 -55.29 6.21 21.01
C ARG A 84 -54.84 7.65 21.27
N ALA A 85 -53.62 7.99 20.89
CA ALA A 85 -53.17 9.37 20.69
C ALA A 85 -52.69 9.54 19.24
N SER A 86 -53.46 10.27 18.44
CA SER A 86 -53.14 10.54 17.03
C SER A 86 -52.15 11.71 16.94
N GLY A 87 -50.86 11.43 16.68
CA GLY A 87 -49.84 12.49 16.61
C GLY A 87 -48.45 12.04 16.16
N LEU A 88 -48.23 11.98 14.84
CA LEU A 88 -46.97 12.34 14.15
C LEU A 88 -45.61 11.81 14.69
N VAL A 89 -45.55 10.62 15.29
CA VAL A 89 -44.27 9.93 15.58
C VAL A 89 -44.40 8.45 15.21
N GLY A 90 -43.52 7.93 14.33
CA GLY A 90 -43.50 6.49 14.02
C GLY A 90 -43.05 6.07 12.61
N THR A 91 -41.96 6.61 12.06
CA THR A 91 -41.17 5.90 11.03
C THR A 91 -39.79 5.59 11.58
N THR A 92 -39.22 4.46 11.18
CA THR A 92 -37.91 3.99 11.64
C THR A 92 -36.77 4.72 10.90
N PRO A 93 -35.53 4.69 11.42
CA PRO A 93 -34.36 5.19 10.69
C PRO A 93 -34.02 4.41 9.41
N ALA A 94 -34.72 3.30 9.10
CA ALA A 94 -34.56 2.59 7.83
C ALA A 94 -35.38 3.22 6.70
N ASP A 95 -36.57 3.75 7.01
CA ASP A 95 -37.58 4.15 6.01
C ASP A 95 -37.22 5.44 5.23
N ARG A 96 -36.20 6.17 5.70
CA ARG A 96 -35.78 7.49 5.16
C ARG A 96 -34.82 7.42 3.97
N PHE A 97 -34.24 6.25 3.69
CA PHE A 97 -33.18 6.10 2.70
C PHE A 97 -33.64 5.22 1.54
N ALA A 98 -33.22 5.55 0.33
CA ALA A 98 -33.39 4.64 -0.80
C ALA A 98 -32.46 3.42 -0.62
N PRO A 99 -32.91 2.20 -0.97
CA PRO A 99 -32.02 1.05 -1.03
C PRO A 99 -30.97 1.27 -2.12
N ALA A 100 -29.70 1.03 -1.82
CA ALA A 100 -28.65 0.97 -2.84
C ALA A 100 -28.94 -0.17 -3.83
N ASP A 101 -28.57 0.00 -5.10
CA ASP A 101 -28.73 -1.04 -6.13
C ASP A 101 -27.91 -2.27 -5.71
N ARG A 102 -28.60 -3.42 -5.58
CA ARG A 102 -28.03 -4.68 -5.10
C ARG A 102 -27.24 -5.45 -6.17
N SER A 103 -27.18 -4.94 -7.41
CA SER A 103 -26.53 -5.61 -8.54
C SER A 103 -25.02 -5.38 -8.65
N ALA A 104 -24.45 -4.47 -7.87
CA ALA A 104 -23.00 -4.23 -7.79
C ALA A 104 -22.40 -4.80 -6.49
N PRO A 105 -21.19 -5.39 -6.52
CA PRO A 105 -20.52 -5.90 -5.33
C PRO A 105 -20.18 -4.79 -4.33
N ALA A 106 -20.03 -5.18 -3.07
CA ALA A 106 -19.60 -4.30 -1.98
C ALA A 106 -18.07 -4.30 -1.87
N ASP A 107 -17.42 -3.40 -2.62
CA ASP A 107 -15.98 -3.22 -2.57
C ASP A 107 -15.57 -2.45 -1.30
N GLY A 108 -14.71 -3.08 -0.49
CA GLY A 108 -14.17 -2.51 0.74
C GLY A 108 -14.81 -3.02 2.04
N VAL A 109 -13.96 -3.19 3.05
CA VAL A 109 -14.33 -3.47 4.44
C VAL A 109 -13.64 -2.41 5.30
N VAL A 110 -14.40 -1.70 6.12
CA VAL A 110 -13.87 -0.80 7.16
C VAL A 110 -13.78 -1.58 8.46
N HIS A 111 -12.58 -1.66 9.02
CA HIS A 111 -12.34 -2.30 10.31
C HIS A 111 -12.57 -1.29 11.44
N LEU A 112 -13.37 -1.65 12.44
CA LEU A 112 -13.56 -0.79 13.61
C LEU A 112 -12.36 -0.89 14.57
N PRO A 113 -11.97 0.23 15.23
CA PRO A 113 -10.86 0.24 16.20
C PRO A 113 -11.14 -0.64 17.42
N THR A 114 -10.09 -1.19 18.02
CA THR A 114 -10.21 -2.11 19.16
C THR A 114 -10.61 -1.36 20.43
N ILE A 115 -11.83 -1.58 20.92
CA ILE A 115 -12.39 -0.84 22.06
C ILE A 115 -11.49 -0.98 23.29
N VAL A 116 -11.05 0.18 23.83
CA VAL A 116 -10.18 0.24 25.00
C VAL A 116 -10.93 -0.27 26.23
N PRO A 117 -10.44 -1.34 26.92
CA PRO A 117 -11.01 -1.73 28.20
C PRO A 117 -10.78 -0.61 29.24
N GLY A 118 -11.82 -0.28 30.00
CA GLY A 118 -11.78 0.80 30.98
C GLY A 118 -10.71 0.60 32.07
N GLU A 119 -10.30 1.70 32.73
CA GLU A 119 -9.25 1.70 33.76
C GLU A 119 -9.41 0.52 34.74
N ARG A 120 -8.41 -0.37 34.78
CA ARG A 120 -8.38 -1.48 35.74
C ARG A 120 -8.27 -0.91 37.15
N THR A 121 -9.32 -1.11 37.96
CA THR A 121 -9.36 -0.67 39.35
C THR A 121 -8.36 -1.46 40.18
N VAL A 122 -7.14 -0.92 40.33
CA VAL A 122 -6.13 -1.45 41.25
C VAL A 122 -6.67 -1.33 42.68
N VAL A 123 -6.86 -2.46 43.35
CA VAL A 123 -7.29 -2.55 44.75
C VAL A 123 -6.07 -2.64 45.66
N PHE A 124 -6.06 -1.93 46.77
CA PHE A 124 -4.96 -2.01 47.74
C PHE A 124 -4.97 -3.37 48.47
N PRO A 125 -3.87 -4.14 48.47
CA PRO A 125 -3.84 -5.51 49.02
C PRO A 125 -3.70 -5.51 50.56
N ALA A 126 -4.66 -4.91 51.26
CA ALA A 126 -4.63 -4.68 52.71
C ALA A 126 -4.34 -5.95 53.53
N LEU A 127 -4.89 -7.09 53.12
CA LEU A 127 -4.68 -8.38 53.81
C LEU A 127 -3.19 -8.81 53.79
N MET A 128 -2.53 -8.65 52.63
CA MET A 128 -1.11 -8.98 52.46
C MET A 128 -0.19 -7.93 53.10
N ALA A 129 -0.63 -6.68 53.20
CA ALA A 129 0.09 -5.64 53.94
C ALA A 129 0.07 -5.88 55.46
N LEU A 130 -1.01 -6.49 55.99
CA LEU A 130 -1.18 -6.77 57.42
C LEU A 130 -0.52 -8.07 57.88
N ALA A 131 -0.45 -9.12 57.05
CA ALA A 131 0.07 -10.42 57.47
C ALA A 131 1.51 -10.37 58.04
N PRO A 132 2.50 -9.65 57.45
CA PRO A 132 3.82 -9.50 58.03
C PRO A 132 3.82 -8.77 59.38
N VAL A 133 2.91 -7.79 59.56
CA VAL A 133 2.76 -7.02 60.82
C VAL A 133 2.29 -7.95 61.94
N VAL A 134 1.28 -8.77 61.68
CA VAL A 134 0.75 -9.72 62.66
C VAL A 134 1.79 -10.77 63.04
N VAL A 135 2.48 -11.36 62.06
CA VAL A 135 3.55 -12.34 62.31
C VAL A 135 4.71 -11.71 63.10
N ALA A 136 5.14 -10.51 62.75
CA ALA A 136 6.20 -9.80 63.46
C ALA A 136 5.82 -9.45 64.92
N LEU A 137 4.57 -9.08 65.18
CA LEU A 137 4.06 -8.82 66.53
C LEU A 137 3.97 -10.09 67.39
N VAL A 138 3.54 -11.22 66.80
CA VAL A 138 3.51 -12.53 67.49
C VAL A 138 4.93 -13.01 67.80
N LEU A 139 5.87 -12.89 66.85
CA LEU A 139 7.28 -13.23 67.08
C LEU A 139 7.94 -12.29 68.09
N TRP A 140 7.60 -11.00 68.11
CA TRP A 140 8.07 -10.07 69.14
C TRP A 140 7.55 -10.46 70.53
N ALA A 141 6.26 -10.80 70.67
CA ALA A 141 5.69 -11.23 71.93
C ALA A 141 6.32 -12.54 72.47
N LEU A 142 6.75 -13.44 71.57
CA LEU A 142 7.39 -14.72 71.93
C LEU A 142 8.91 -14.61 72.18
N LEU A 143 9.64 -13.77 71.45
CA LEU A 143 11.12 -13.68 71.52
C LEU A 143 11.64 -12.38 72.17
N SER A 144 10.77 -11.42 72.50
CA SER A 144 11.11 -10.09 73.08
C SER A 144 12.13 -9.24 72.30
N SER A 145 12.54 -9.65 71.10
CA SER A 145 13.61 -8.99 70.34
C SER A 145 13.10 -7.74 69.59
N PRO A 146 13.62 -6.53 69.87
CA PRO A 146 13.14 -5.29 69.24
C PRO A 146 13.38 -5.25 67.73
N VAL A 147 14.29 -6.08 67.20
CA VAL A 147 14.56 -6.19 65.76
C VAL A 147 13.31 -6.67 64.99
N MET A 148 12.44 -7.49 65.60
CA MET A 148 11.23 -7.98 64.94
C MET A 148 10.23 -6.85 64.65
N LEU A 149 10.19 -5.80 65.48
CA LEU A 149 9.33 -4.64 65.25
C LEU A 149 9.76 -3.81 64.02
N ALA A 150 11.03 -3.84 63.63
CA ALA A 150 11.49 -3.17 62.40
C ALA A 150 10.93 -3.85 61.13
N PHE A 151 10.85 -5.19 61.12
CA PHE A 151 10.25 -5.93 60.01
C PHE A 151 8.74 -5.67 59.86
N ALA A 152 8.04 -5.36 60.96
CA ALA A 152 6.63 -4.98 60.93
C ALA A 152 6.36 -3.71 60.10
N PHE A 153 7.30 -2.75 60.06
CA PHE A 153 7.16 -1.53 59.26
C PHE A 153 7.47 -1.74 57.76
N LEU A 154 8.32 -2.70 57.41
CA LEU A 154 8.79 -2.88 56.03
C LEU A 154 7.67 -3.39 55.09
N GLY A 155 6.81 -4.30 55.57
CA GLY A 155 5.69 -4.86 54.81
C GLY A 155 4.69 -3.81 54.29
N PRO A 156 4.10 -2.97 55.18
CA PRO A 156 3.20 -1.90 54.78
C PRO A 156 3.82 -0.88 53.82
N VAL A 157 5.10 -0.52 54.01
CA VAL A 157 5.81 0.41 53.11
C VAL A 157 5.95 -0.19 51.71
N MET A 158 6.35 -1.46 51.60
CA MET A 158 6.43 -2.16 50.31
C MET A 158 5.06 -2.31 49.64
N ALA A 159 3.99 -2.56 50.39
CA ALA A 159 2.63 -2.63 49.86
C ALA A 159 2.15 -1.27 49.30
N VAL A 160 2.46 -0.16 49.97
CA VAL A 160 2.15 1.20 49.49
C VAL A 160 2.97 1.55 48.23
N ALA A 161 4.26 1.19 48.20
CA ALA A 161 5.11 1.39 47.03
C ALA A 161 4.60 0.60 45.81
N SER A 162 4.32 -0.70 45.99
CA SER A 162 3.78 -1.57 44.94
C SER A 162 2.41 -1.09 44.43
N TYR A 163 1.54 -0.61 45.31
CA TYR A 163 0.24 -0.04 44.92
C TYR A 163 0.38 1.27 44.14
N ALA A 164 1.29 2.16 44.57
CA ALA A 164 1.56 3.40 43.86
C ALA A 164 2.10 3.14 42.44
N GLU A 165 3.00 2.17 42.28
CA GLU A 165 3.59 1.83 41.00
C GLU A 165 2.60 1.09 40.08
N SER A 166 1.85 0.11 40.59
CA SER A 166 0.77 -0.55 39.84
C SER A 166 -0.29 0.46 39.35
N ARG A 167 -0.61 1.49 40.15
CA ARG A 167 -1.52 2.56 39.76
C ARG A 167 -0.93 3.53 38.72
N ARG A 168 0.39 3.76 38.72
CA ARG A 168 1.09 4.50 37.65
C ARG A 168 1.10 3.71 36.36
N GLN A 169 1.48 2.44 36.43
CA GLN A 169 1.54 1.54 35.28
C GLN A 169 0.16 1.38 34.61
N SER A 170 -0.90 1.08 35.38
CA SER A 170 -2.28 0.98 34.86
C SER A 170 -2.73 2.24 34.10
N ARG A 171 -2.36 3.43 34.58
CA ARG A 171 -2.64 4.71 33.90
C ARG A 171 -1.79 4.92 32.65
N ALA A 172 -0.51 4.56 32.68
CA ALA A 172 0.36 4.65 31.51
C ALA A 172 -0.07 3.66 30.40
N GLU A 173 -0.52 2.47 30.78
CA GLU A 173 -1.08 1.47 29.87
C GLU A 173 -2.43 1.92 29.28
N HIS A 174 -3.35 2.44 30.11
CA HIS A 174 -4.63 2.97 29.62
C HIS A 174 -4.45 4.17 28.69
N GLY A 175 -3.56 5.12 29.02
CA GLY A 175 -3.25 6.27 28.15
C GLY A 175 -2.61 5.87 26.82
N ARG A 176 -1.76 4.84 26.80
CA ARG A 176 -1.22 4.26 25.56
C ARG A 176 -2.31 3.58 24.74
N ALA A 177 -3.18 2.78 25.37
CA ALA A 177 -4.29 2.12 24.68
C ALA A 177 -5.28 3.13 24.09
N GLN A 178 -5.55 4.23 24.79
CA GLN A 178 -6.39 5.32 24.29
C GLN A 178 -5.75 6.05 23.10
N ALA A 179 -4.43 6.28 23.12
CA ALA A 179 -3.72 6.86 21.98
C ALA A 179 -3.70 5.92 20.75
N VAL A 180 -3.57 4.60 20.96
CA VAL A 180 -3.69 3.59 19.89
C VAL A 180 -5.10 3.59 19.30
N PHE A 181 -6.15 3.49 20.14
CA PHE A 181 -7.55 3.55 19.69
C PHE A 181 -7.87 4.81 18.89
N GLU A 182 -7.39 5.98 19.34
CA GLU A 182 -7.57 7.24 18.62
C GLU A 182 -6.90 7.20 17.25
N SER A 183 -5.69 6.62 17.13
CA SER A 183 -5.00 6.44 15.85
C SER A 183 -5.67 5.42 14.92
N GLU A 184 -6.22 4.32 15.47
CA GLU A 184 -7.01 3.33 14.71
C GLU A 184 -8.33 3.93 14.23
N LEU A 185 -9.01 4.72 15.07
CA LEU A 185 -10.22 5.46 14.71
C LEU A 185 -9.93 6.46 13.58
N ASP A 186 -8.78 7.13 13.62
CA ASP A 186 -8.34 8.06 12.59
C ASP A 186 -8.08 7.36 11.24
N VAL A 187 -7.54 6.13 11.26
CA VAL A 187 -7.44 5.27 10.06
C VAL A 187 -8.83 4.86 9.57
N CYS A 188 -9.67 4.32 10.45
CA CYS A 188 -11.05 3.90 10.15
C CYS A 188 -11.89 5.03 9.51
N VAL A 189 -11.76 6.27 10.01
CA VAL A 189 -12.44 7.46 9.46
C VAL A 189 -11.86 7.87 8.10
N ARG A 190 -10.55 7.71 7.88
CA ARG A 190 -9.93 7.93 6.56
C ARG A 190 -10.39 6.90 5.54
N GLU A 191 -10.39 5.62 5.89
CA GLU A 191 -10.86 4.52 5.03
C GLU A 191 -12.33 4.67 4.66
N ALA A 192 -13.22 4.86 5.65
CA ALA A 192 -14.65 5.10 5.41
C ALA A 192 -14.89 6.30 4.49
N ARG A 193 -14.12 7.40 4.65
CA ARG A 193 -14.18 8.58 3.78
C ARG A 193 -13.72 8.29 2.35
N VAL A 194 -12.69 7.47 2.15
CA VAL A 194 -12.20 7.08 0.81
C VAL A 194 -13.23 6.17 0.12
N LEU A 195 -13.74 5.16 0.83
CA LEU A 195 -14.74 4.24 0.28
C LEU A 195 -16.07 4.93 -0.01
N ALA A 196 -16.58 5.80 0.88
CA ALA A 196 -17.78 6.61 0.64
C ALA A 196 -17.63 7.52 -0.61
N ARG A 197 -16.45 8.13 -0.80
CA ARG A 197 -16.15 8.92 -2.00
C ARG A 197 -16.02 8.07 -3.27
N HIS A 198 -15.48 6.85 -3.17
CA HIS A 198 -15.43 5.93 -4.31
C HIS A 198 -16.83 5.50 -4.73
N ASP A 199 -17.64 5.06 -3.76
CA ASP A 199 -19.02 4.61 -3.93
C ASP A 199 -19.89 5.69 -4.59
N LEU A 200 -19.90 6.92 -4.04
CA LEU A 200 -20.65 8.04 -4.62
C LEU A 200 -20.20 8.36 -6.07
N ARG A 201 -18.89 8.34 -6.35
CA ARG A 201 -18.33 8.53 -7.70
C ARG A 201 -18.67 7.38 -8.65
N GLU A 202 -18.89 6.17 -8.16
CA GLU A 202 -19.30 5.02 -8.96
C GLU A 202 -20.80 5.10 -9.27
N LEU A 203 -21.64 5.44 -8.28
CA LEU A 203 -23.08 5.69 -8.48
C LEU A 203 -23.33 6.83 -9.49
N HIS A 204 -22.57 7.93 -9.42
CA HIS A 204 -22.64 9.00 -10.43
C HIS A 204 -22.13 8.58 -11.82
N ARG A 205 -21.27 7.55 -11.92
CA ARG A 205 -20.77 7.01 -13.19
C ARG A 205 -21.70 5.95 -13.80
N SER A 206 -22.37 5.14 -12.98
CA SER A 206 -23.33 4.13 -13.45
C SER A 206 -24.69 4.74 -13.82
N ALA A 207 -25.09 5.82 -13.15
CA ALA A 207 -26.34 6.54 -13.44
C ALA A 207 -26.19 8.08 -13.50
N PRO A 208 -25.46 8.60 -14.49
CA PRO A 208 -25.30 10.04 -14.69
C PRO A 208 -26.65 10.73 -14.92
N GLY A 209 -26.87 11.83 -14.18
CA GLY A 209 -28.01 12.72 -14.37
C GLY A 209 -27.90 13.55 -15.66
N ALA A 210 -28.95 14.31 -15.97
CA ALA A 210 -29.06 15.04 -17.23
C ALA A 210 -27.91 16.04 -17.46
N ARG A 211 -27.44 16.71 -16.40
CA ARG A 211 -26.29 17.63 -16.45
C ARG A 211 -24.97 16.92 -16.73
N ALA A 212 -24.77 15.71 -16.20
CA ALA A 212 -23.59 14.91 -16.52
C ALA A 212 -23.60 14.44 -18.00
N LEU A 213 -24.77 14.21 -18.58
CA LEU A 213 -24.92 13.96 -20.02
C LEU A 213 -24.68 15.23 -20.85
N ILE A 214 -25.17 16.40 -20.41
CA ILE A 214 -24.90 17.70 -21.04
C ILE A 214 -23.39 17.99 -21.12
N SER A 215 -22.63 17.65 -20.08
CA SER A 215 -21.16 17.76 -20.06
C SER A 215 -20.41 16.62 -20.77
N GLY A 216 -21.11 15.72 -21.47
CA GLY A 216 -20.49 14.70 -22.32
C GLY A 216 -20.33 13.30 -21.72
N GLY A 217 -21.02 13.00 -20.60
CA GLY A 217 -21.08 11.65 -20.04
C GLY A 217 -21.75 10.62 -20.95
N SER A 218 -21.42 9.34 -20.74
CA SER A 218 -22.12 8.21 -21.38
C SER A 218 -23.53 8.04 -20.80
N ALA A 219 -24.45 7.48 -21.59
CA ALA A 219 -25.78 7.10 -21.09
C ALA A 219 -25.71 5.90 -20.12
N ALA A 220 -26.70 5.82 -19.23
CA ALA A 220 -26.91 4.70 -18.31
C ALA A 220 -27.54 3.47 -19.02
N ARG A 221 -27.75 2.37 -18.28
CA ARG A 221 -28.46 1.17 -18.77
C ARG A 221 -29.88 1.50 -19.25
N GLU A 222 -30.35 0.78 -20.28
CA GLU A 222 -31.54 1.15 -21.07
C GLU A 222 -32.91 1.17 -20.35
N SER A 223 -33.02 0.88 -19.06
CA SER A 223 -34.29 0.85 -18.31
C SER A 223 -34.41 1.87 -17.17
N GLN A 224 -33.29 2.31 -16.58
CA GLN A 224 -33.28 3.11 -15.36
C GLN A 224 -33.28 4.62 -15.66
N LEU A 225 -34.05 5.39 -14.89
CA LEU A 225 -34.04 6.85 -14.87
C LEU A 225 -33.49 7.37 -13.53
N ASN A 226 -32.61 8.36 -13.59
CA ASN A 226 -32.18 9.16 -12.44
C ASN A 226 -33.21 10.27 -12.19
N LEU A 227 -33.93 10.15 -11.09
CA LEU A 227 -35.06 11.01 -10.71
C LEU A 227 -34.63 12.29 -9.95
N GLY A 228 -33.33 12.42 -9.66
CA GLY A 228 -32.76 13.44 -8.78
C GLY A 228 -31.84 12.83 -7.73
N PHE A 229 -31.21 13.68 -6.93
CA PHE A 229 -30.21 13.28 -5.94
C PHE A 229 -30.77 13.26 -4.51
N GLY A 230 -30.33 12.34 -3.67
CA GLY A 230 -30.83 12.17 -2.30
C GLY A 230 -29.85 11.43 -1.40
N CYS A 231 -30.35 10.91 -0.28
CA CYS A 231 -29.54 10.17 0.70
C CYS A 231 -29.68 8.65 0.45
N VAL A 232 -28.55 7.98 0.19
CA VAL A 232 -28.44 6.52 0.02
C VAL A 232 -27.46 5.98 1.08
N ARG A 233 -27.60 4.72 1.51
CA ARG A 233 -26.59 4.10 2.39
C ARG A 233 -25.36 3.65 1.59
N ALA A 234 -24.17 3.84 2.13
CA ALA A 234 -22.95 3.35 1.51
C ALA A 234 -22.95 1.80 1.42
N ARG A 235 -22.32 1.26 0.37
CA ARG A 235 -22.25 -0.18 0.04
C ARG A 235 -21.15 -0.94 0.78
N PHE A 236 -20.10 -0.26 1.25
CA PHE A 236 -18.97 -0.92 1.92
C PHE A 236 -19.40 -1.60 3.24
N LYS A 237 -18.70 -2.68 3.60
CA LYS A 237 -18.99 -3.43 4.83
C LYS A 237 -18.27 -2.82 6.03
N ILE A 238 -18.85 -2.93 7.22
CA ILE A 238 -18.20 -2.61 8.49
C ILE A 238 -17.92 -3.92 9.21
N GLN A 239 -16.69 -4.12 9.68
CA GLN A 239 -16.30 -5.27 10.49
C GLN A 239 -16.12 -4.86 11.95
N GLY A 240 -17.13 -5.18 12.76
CA GLY A 240 -17.24 -4.87 14.19
C GLY A 240 -18.64 -4.37 14.56
N GLU A 241 -18.97 -4.34 15.85
CA GLU A 241 -20.26 -3.80 16.32
C GLU A 241 -20.21 -2.27 16.48
N LEU A 242 -20.77 -1.55 15.51
CA LEU A 242 -20.87 -0.07 15.51
C LEU A 242 -21.63 0.51 16.72
N ARG A 243 -22.30 -0.33 17.50
CA ARG A 243 -23.04 0.01 18.74
C ARG A 243 -22.17 -0.02 20.01
N GLU A 244 -21.00 -0.65 19.96
CA GLU A 244 -20.10 -0.76 21.11
C GLU A 244 -19.03 0.35 21.12
N LEU A 245 -18.93 1.12 20.02
CA LEU A 245 -18.11 2.33 19.95
C LEU A 245 -18.60 3.43 20.92
N PRO A 246 -17.69 4.26 21.47
CA PRO A 246 -18.06 5.50 22.14
C PRO A 246 -18.86 6.44 21.24
N ASP A 247 -19.79 7.22 21.82
CA ASP A 247 -20.66 8.15 21.08
C ASP A 247 -19.86 9.14 20.20
N GLU A 248 -18.72 9.63 20.70
CA GLU A 248 -17.81 10.54 19.99
C GLU A 248 -17.14 9.89 18.76
N ALA A 249 -16.84 8.58 18.84
CA ALA A 249 -16.29 7.81 17.73
C ALA A 249 -17.38 7.49 16.68
N HIS A 250 -18.60 7.18 17.14
CA HIS A 250 -19.75 6.95 16.27
C HIS A 250 -20.09 8.20 15.45
N ALA A 251 -20.15 9.37 16.09
CA ALA A 251 -20.42 10.66 15.43
C ALA A 251 -19.36 11.08 14.39
N ARG A 252 -18.13 10.55 14.48
CA ARG A 252 -17.07 10.78 13.47
C ARG A 252 -17.19 9.86 12.25
N LEU A 253 -17.89 8.73 12.37
CA LEU A 253 -18.09 7.76 11.29
C LEU A 253 -19.45 7.95 10.58
N GLU A 254 -20.50 8.34 11.31
CA GLU A 254 -21.85 8.54 10.78
C GLU A 254 -21.93 9.31 9.44
N PRO A 255 -21.19 10.42 9.22
CA PRO A 255 -21.23 11.18 7.96
C PRO A 255 -20.70 10.44 6.72
N PHE A 256 -20.10 9.26 6.87
CA PHE A 256 -19.58 8.43 5.78
C PHE A 256 -20.42 7.16 5.55
N LEU A 257 -21.41 6.90 6.40
CA LEU A 257 -22.33 5.75 6.26
C LEU A 257 -23.57 6.08 5.40
N VAL A 258 -23.87 7.37 5.26
CA VAL A 258 -24.91 7.91 4.39
C VAL A 258 -24.24 8.77 3.32
N LEU A 259 -24.48 8.42 2.06
CA LEU A 259 -24.05 9.19 0.90
C LEU A 259 -25.13 10.24 0.59
N GLU A 260 -24.81 11.50 0.86
CA GLU A 260 -25.59 12.63 0.37
C GLU A 260 -25.32 12.89 -1.12
N ASP A 261 -26.28 13.52 -1.80
CA ASP A 261 -26.27 13.77 -3.25
C ASP A 261 -26.06 12.51 -4.13
N ALA A 262 -26.40 11.32 -3.63
CA ALA A 262 -26.40 10.07 -4.39
C ALA A 262 -27.61 10.01 -5.37
N PRO A 263 -27.46 9.44 -6.57
CA PRO A 263 -28.53 9.43 -7.58
C PRO A 263 -29.64 8.44 -7.21
N ILE A 264 -30.89 8.87 -7.30
CA ILE A 264 -32.06 8.05 -6.96
C ILE A 264 -32.65 7.47 -8.24
N LEU A 265 -32.64 6.14 -8.34
CA LEU A 265 -32.96 5.40 -9.57
C LEU A 265 -34.34 4.74 -9.50
N ALA A 266 -35.03 4.69 -10.63
CA ALA A 266 -36.18 3.82 -10.82
C ALA A 266 -36.26 3.28 -12.25
N ASP A 267 -36.56 1.99 -12.38
CA ASP A 267 -37.07 1.39 -13.61
C ASP A 267 -38.55 1.78 -13.79
N SER A 268 -38.80 2.77 -14.64
CA SER A 268 -40.15 3.29 -14.90
C SER A 268 -40.33 3.73 -16.36
N GLU A 269 -41.41 3.23 -16.97
CA GLU A 269 -41.85 3.65 -18.30
C GLU A 269 -42.80 4.84 -18.24
N ARG A 270 -43.27 5.24 -17.05
CA ARG A 270 -44.25 6.32 -16.85
C ARG A 270 -43.92 7.19 -15.66
N VAL A 271 -43.64 8.48 -15.91
CA VAL A 271 -43.38 9.46 -14.85
C VAL A 271 -44.45 10.55 -14.87
N ARG A 272 -45.18 10.69 -13.76
CA ARG A 272 -46.20 11.75 -13.58
C ARG A 272 -45.60 12.90 -12.76
N LEU A 273 -45.42 14.05 -13.40
CA LEU A 273 -44.95 15.28 -12.77
C LEU A 273 -46.15 16.10 -12.24
N THR A 274 -46.02 16.67 -11.05
CA THR A 274 -47.03 17.57 -10.45
C THR A 274 -46.34 18.77 -9.79
N GLY A 275 -46.97 19.94 -9.80
CA GLY A 275 -46.43 21.18 -9.19
C GLY A 275 -46.41 22.38 -10.16
N ASN A 276 -45.43 23.26 -10.01
CA ASN A 276 -45.32 24.47 -10.86
C ASN A 276 -44.99 24.11 -12.33
N PRO A 277 -45.72 24.63 -13.34
CA PRO A 277 -45.52 24.29 -14.76
C PRO A 277 -44.09 24.49 -15.28
N HIS A 278 -43.41 25.58 -14.91
CA HIS A 278 -42.04 25.85 -15.37
C HIS A 278 -41.03 24.85 -14.79
N LEU A 279 -41.23 24.43 -13.54
CA LEU A 279 -40.41 23.39 -12.91
C LEU A 279 -40.69 22.00 -13.49
N MET A 280 -41.95 21.67 -13.78
CA MET A 280 -42.30 20.43 -14.48
C MET A 280 -41.66 20.35 -15.87
N LEU A 281 -41.66 21.46 -16.63
CA LEU A 281 -41.00 21.55 -17.95
C LEU A 281 -39.47 21.46 -17.87
N ALA A 282 -38.85 21.91 -16.77
CA ALA A 282 -37.40 21.79 -16.59
C ALA A 282 -36.97 20.37 -16.15
N VAL A 283 -37.80 19.67 -15.38
CA VAL A 283 -37.59 18.24 -15.04
C VAL A 283 -37.90 17.32 -16.21
N SER A 284 -38.95 17.59 -17.00
CA SER A 284 -39.28 16.74 -18.16
C SER A 284 -38.15 16.76 -19.20
N ARG A 285 -37.53 17.91 -19.45
CA ARG A 285 -36.30 18.03 -20.26
C ARG A 285 -35.16 17.17 -19.72
N ALA A 286 -34.94 17.17 -18.41
CA ALA A 286 -33.89 16.36 -17.77
C ALA A 286 -34.14 14.85 -17.96
N LEU A 287 -35.37 14.37 -17.75
CA LEU A 287 -35.72 12.96 -17.90
C LEU A 287 -35.75 12.50 -19.37
N LEU A 288 -36.28 13.33 -20.28
CA LEU A 288 -36.27 13.06 -21.73
C LEU A 288 -34.84 12.97 -22.27
N LEU A 289 -33.93 13.84 -21.81
CA LEU A 289 -32.53 13.80 -22.21
C LEU A 289 -31.85 12.49 -21.79
N GLN A 290 -32.07 12.01 -20.56
CA GLN A 290 -31.55 10.71 -20.10
C GLN A 290 -32.03 9.56 -21.00
N ARG A 291 -33.31 9.59 -21.42
CA ARG A 291 -33.88 8.56 -22.32
C ARG A 291 -33.31 8.64 -23.74
N ALA A 292 -33.05 9.85 -24.25
CA ALA A 292 -32.60 10.08 -25.63
C ALA A 292 -31.09 9.87 -25.84
N ALA A 293 -30.26 10.13 -24.82
CA ALA A 293 -28.80 10.23 -24.93
C ALA A 293 -28.08 8.97 -25.44
N GLY A 294 -28.71 7.79 -25.35
CA GLY A 294 -28.21 6.52 -25.87
C GLY A 294 -28.86 6.03 -27.18
N ARG A 295 -29.88 6.72 -27.71
CA ARG A 295 -30.71 6.20 -28.82
C ARG A 295 -30.96 7.15 -30.00
N VAL A 296 -30.67 8.45 -29.90
CA VAL A 296 -30.97 9.43 -30.96
C VAL A 296 -29.82 10.41 -31.23
N ALA A 297 -29.49 10.61 -32.51
CA ALA A 297 -28.71 11.75 -32.98
C ALA A 297 -29.64 12.97 -33.10
N ILE A 298 -29.53 13.92 -32.18
CA ILE A 298 -30.46 15.06 -32.08
C ILE A 298 -29.98 16.17 -33.03
N GLY A 299 -30.71 16.41 -34.12
CA GLY A 299 -30.37 17.42 -35.12
C GLY A 299 -30.58 18.85 -34.61
N ALA A 300 -29.62 19.74 -34.86
CA ALA A 300 -29.61 21.11 -34.32
C ALA A 300 -30.84 21.96 -34.70
N GLY A 301 -31.47 21.69 -35.85
CA GLY A 301 -32.70 22.36 -36.29
C GLY A 301 -33.97 21.90 -35.56
N GLU A 302 -34.10 20.61 -35.26
CA GLU A 302 -35.36 20.03 -34.73
C GLU A 302 -35.60 20.39 -33.25
N VAL A 303 -34.54 20.72 -32.50
CA VAL A 303 -34.62 21.06 -31.06
C VAL A 303 -35.36 22.36 -30.77
N GLY A 304 -35.37 23.31 -31.71
CA GLY A 304 -36.03 24.60 -31.53
C GLY A 304 -37.56 24.49 -31.44
N GLU A 305 -38.16 23.55 -32.17
CA GLU A 305 -39.61 23.37 -32.24
C GLU A 305 -40.09 22.28 -31.28
N ALA A 306 -39.38 21.14 -31.21
CA ALA A 306 -39.83 19.92 -30.54
C ALA A 306 -40.15 20.06 -29.04
N LEU A 307 -39.72 21.13 -28.37
CA LEU A 307 -39.74 21.28 -26.91
C LEU A 307 -40.53 22.50 -26.40
N ASN A 308 -41.25 23.19 -27.29
CA ASN A 308 -42.16 24.30 -26.96
C ASN A 308 -43.66 23.91 -27.00
N GLY A 309 -44.02 22.73 -27.51
CA GLY A 309 -45.41 22.23 -27.43
C GLY A 309 -45.74 21.06 -28.36
N GLU A 310 -45.14 20.99 -29.55
CA GLU A 310 -45.33 19.88 -30.50
C GLU A 310 -44.06 19.06 -30.68
N ILE A 311 -44.06 17.78 -30.30
CA ILE A 311 -42.94 16.87 -30.59
C ILE A 311 -43.10 16.32 -32.01
N ARG A 312 -42.46 17.00 -32.97
CA ARG A 312 -42.15 16.51 -34.32
C ARG A 312 -40.64 16.70 -34.54
N GLY A 313 -40.00 15.80 -35.29
CA GLY A 313 -38.55 15.82 -35.49
C GLY A 313 -37.77 14.86 -34.59
N LEU A 314 -38.06 13.56 -34.71
CA LEU A 314 -37.22 12.47 -34.19
C LEU A 314 -37.15 11.38 -35.26
N ARG A 315 -36.05 11.34 -36.04
CA ARG A 315 -35.76 10.22 -36.96
C ARG A 315 -35.61 8.94 -36.15
N GLY A 316 -36.65 8.10 -36.19
CA GLY A 316 -36.79 6.90 -35.34
C GLY A 316 -38.20 6.65 -34.80
N GLY A 317 -39.16 7.55 -35.04
CA GLY A 317 -40.59 7.31 -34.77
C GLY A 317 -41.03 7.47 -33.31
N TRP A 318 -40.10 7.78 -32.40
CA TRP A 318 -40.41 8.05 -30.99
C TRP A 318 -41.29 9.31 -30.86
N ARG A 319 -42.44 9.15 -30.19
CA ARG A 319 -43.33 10.25 -29.80
C ARG A 319 -43.67 10.11 -28.31
N PRO A 320 -43.02 10.88 -27.42
CA PRO A 320 -43.48 11.03 -26.04
C PRO A 320 -44.88 11.64 -26.06
N VAL A 321 -45.90 10.85 -25.70
CA VAL A 321 -47.29 11.32 -25.72
C VAL A 321 -47.54 12.18 -24.50
N LEU A 322 -47.52 13.51 -24.68
CA LEU A 322 -48.08 14.47 -23.73
C LEU A 322 -49.61 14.31 -23.70
N ALA A 323 -50.07 13.26 -23.03
CA ALA A 323 -51.48 12.95 -22.88
C ALA A 323 -52.16 13.99 -21.97
N ALA A 324 -52.87 14.94 -22.58
CA ALA A 324 -53.78 15.86 -21.91
C ALA A 324 -55.08 15.14 -21.48
N ASP A 325 -54.93 14.13 -20.63
CA ASP A 325 -56.03 13.27 -20.14
C ASP A 325 -56.08 13.25 -18.61
N HIS A 326 -57.25 12.96 -18.05
CA HIS A 326 -57.80 13.66 -16.89
C HIS A 326 -57.11 13.37 -15.54
N GLY A 327 -56.09 14.15 -15.20
CA GLY A 327 -55.53 14.25 -13.85
C GLY A 327 -54.69 15.52 -13.63
N PRO A 328 -54.48 15.97 -12.38
CA PRO A 328 -53.74 17.20 -12.08
C PRO A 328 -52.22 17.00 -12.18
N GLY A 329 -51.68 16.99 -13.40
CA GLY A 329 -50.24 16.88 -13.64
C GLY A 329 -49.87 16.70 -15.12
N MET A 330 -48.57 16.61 -15.40
CA MET A 330 -48.00 16.24 -16.70
C MET A 330 -47.58 14.78 -16.66
N LEU A 331 -48.01 13.97 -17.62
CA LEU A 331 -47.56 12.57 -17.77
C LEU A 331 -46.49 12.47 -18.86
N LEU A 332 -45.41 11.75 -18.56
CA LEU A 332 -44.39 11.33 -19.53
C LEU A 332 -44.51 9.80 -19.69
N ASP A 333 -44.91 9.34 -20.86
CA ASP A 333 -44.87 7.91 -21.24
C ASP A 333 -43.66 7.69 -22.17
N PHE A 334 -42.71 6.87 -21.71
CA PHE A 334 -41.47 6.52 -22.42
C PHE A 334 -41.60 5.16 -23.14
N GLY A 335 -42.84 4.77 -23.45
CA GLY A 335 -43.22 3.41 -23.82
C GLY A 335 -42.40 2.76 -24.93
N THR A 336 -42.15 1.46 -24.74
CA THR A 336 -41.73 0.56 -25.80
C THR A 336 -42.82 0.40 -26.87
N ASP A 337 -42.35 0.09 -28.08
CA ASP A 337 -43.08 -0.32 -29.29
C ASP A 337 -43.96 0.74 -29.98
N PHE A 338 -43.42 1.32 -31.07
CA PHE A 338 -44.18 2.04 -32.09
C PHE A 338 -43.62 1.70 -33.48
N ASP A 339 -44.42 1.05 -34.33
CA ASP A 339 -44.05 0.75 -35.73
C ASP A 339 -44.30 1.98 -36.63
N PRO A 340 -43.27 2.57 -37.25
CA PRO A 340 -43.41 3.76 -38.09
C PRO A 340 -44.13 3.52 -39.43
N ARG A 341 -44.52 2.28 -39.78
CA ARG A 341 -45.24 1.97 -41.04
C ARG A 341 -46.77 2.01 -40.92
N ALA A 342 -47.32 2.11 -39.70
CA ALA A 342 -48.77 2.16 -39.47
C ALA A 342 -49.35 3.56 -39.80
N SER A 343 -49.65 3.82 -41.07
CA SER A 343 -50.27 5.08 -41.50
C SER A 343 -51.75 5.18 -41.11
N ALA A 344 -52.09 6.28 -40.44
CA ALA A 344 -53.40 6.94 -40.39
C ALA A 344 -54.68 6.08 -40.52
N SER A 345 -55.10 5.38 -39.46
CA SER A 345 -56.53 5.28 -39.08
C SER A 345 -56.75 4.61 -37.71
N GLY A 346 -57.73 5.12 -36.95
CA GLY A 346 -58.28 4.47 -35.74
C GLY A 346 -57.54 4.74 -34.41
N PRO A 347 -58.25 4.64 -33.26
CA PRO A 347 -57.64 4.71 -31.94
C PRO A 347 -56.93 3.39 -31.58
N SER A 348 -55.63 3.46 -31.28
CA SER A 348 -54.82 2.28 -30.94
C SER A 348 -55.25 1.65 -29.60
N PRO A 349 -55.16 0.31 -29.41
CA PRO A 349 -55.69 -0.35 -28.22
C PRO A 349 -55.00 0.03 -26.90
N ARG A 350 -55.74 -0.01 -25.79
CA ARG A 350 -55.19 0.16 -24.43
C ARG A 350 -54.13 -0.92 -24.13
N PRO A 351 -52.90 -0.57 -23.71
CA PRO A 351 -51.87 -1.56 -23.37
C PRO A 351 -52.29 -2.39 -22.13
N ARG A 352 -52.11 -3.71 -22.20
CA ARG A 352 -52.65 -4.70 -21.25
C ARG A 352 -51.67 -5.11 -20.13
N THR A 353 -51.02 -4.16 -19.47
CA THR A 353 -50.29 -4.35 -18.21
C THR A 353 -50.20 -3.05 -17.40
N PRO A 354 -50.19 -3.10 -16.06
CA PRO A 354 -49.93 -1.92 -15.23
C PRO A 354 -48.43 -1.55 -15.28
N ARG A 355 -48.04 -0.74 -16.28
CA ARG A 355 -46.72 -0.09 -16.33
C ARG A 355 -46.47 0.63 -15.00
N ARG A 356 -45.29 0.43 -14.39
CA ARG A 356 -44.90 1.08 -13.11
C ARG A 356 -44.90 2.60 -13.30
N GLU A 357 -45.88 3.29 -12.71
CA GLU A 357 -45.91 4.75 -12.67
C GLU A 357 -45.15 5.26 -11.45
N VAL A 358 -44.21 6.18 -11.67
CA VAL A 358 -43.53 6.95 -10.62
C VAL A 358 -44.13 8.35 -10.59
N ARG A 359 -44.43 8.89 -9.40
CA ARG A 359 -44.96 10.25 -9.27
C ARG A 359 -43.91 11.18 -8.67
N ILE A 360 -43.67 12.31 -9.33
CA ILE A 360 -42.76 13.35 -8.84
C ILE A 360 -43.56 14.61 -8.57
N ARG A 361 -43.57 15.06 -7.31
CA ARG A 361 -44.20 16.30 -6.88
C ARG A 361 -43.15 17.36 -6.60
N MET A 362 -43.08 18.37 -7.45
CA MET A 362 -42.20 19.53 -7.31
C MET A 362 -42.66 20.38 -6.12
N LEU A 363 -41.79 20.53 -5.11
CA LEU A 363 -42.05 21.34 -3.92
C LEU A 363 -41.33 22.69 -4.01
N SER A 364 -40.11 22.69 -4.55
CA SER A 364 -39.31 23.88 -4.85
C SER A 364 -38.34 23.58 -6.02
N PRO A 365 -37.56 24.56 -6.52
CA PRO A 365 -36.50 24.29 -7.48
C PRO A 365 -35.39 23.35 -6.97
N THR A 366 -35.32 23.12 -5.65
CA THR A 366 -34.27 22.33 -4.98
C THR A 366 -34.80 21.10 -4.25
N ARG A 367 -36.13 20.88 -4.22
CA ARG A 367 -36.77 19.73 -3.56
C ARG A 367 -37.99 19.24 -4.33
N ALA A 368 -38.05 17.93 -4.54
CA ALA A 368 -39.21 17.21 -5.03
C ALA A 368 -39.48 15.98 -4.13
N SER A 369 -40.74 15.59 -4.02
CA SER A 369 -41.14 14.30 -3.44
C SER A 369 -41.29 13.30 -4.57
N VAL A 370 -40.64 12.13 -4.45
CA VAL A 370 -40.74 11.01 -5.38
C VAL A 370 -41.50 9.89 -4.69
N GLU A 371 -42.65 9.51 -5.25
CA GLU A 371 -43.42 8.31 -4.87
C GLU A 371 -43.05 7.19 -5.86
N LEU A 372 -42.36 6.17 -5.35
CA LEU A 372 -41.96 4.99 -6.11
C LEU A 372 -43.14 4.01 -6.27
N ALA A 373 -43.02 3.09 -7.23
CA ALA A 373 -44.08 2.14 -7.58
C ALA A 373 -44.38 1.06 -6.51
N ASP A 374 -43.60 1.02 -5.43
CA ASP A 374 -43.82 0.21 -4.22
C ASP A 374 -44.50 1.00 -3.09
N GLY A 375 -44.74 2.30 -3.27
CA GLY A 375 -45.30 3.21 -2.27
C GLY A 375 -44.27 3.90 -1.36
N GLN A 376 -42.96 3.68 -1.54
CA GLN A 376 -41.97 4.45 -0.78
C GLN A 376 -41.95 5.91 -1.29
N SER A 377 -42.03 6.87 -0.36
CA SER A 377 -41.92 8.30 -0.65
C SER A 377 -40.58 8.85 -0.19
N LEU A 378 -39.80 9.38 -1.13
CA LEU A 378 -38.45 9.91 -0.93
C LEU A 378 -38.43 11.42 -1.21
N THR A 379 -37.56 12.17 -0.53
CA THR A 379 -37.26 13.57 -0.90
C THR A 379 -35.96 13.61 -1.70
N VAL A 380 -36.01 14.22 -2.88
CA VAL A 380 -34.85 14.36 -3.78
C VAL A 380 -34.61 15.82 -4.16
N ARG A 381 -33.39 16.15 -4.52
CA ARG A 381 -33.00 17.36 -5.24
C ARG A 381 -33.15 17.09 -6.74
N PRO A 382 -34.18 17.64 -7.41
CA PRO A 382 -34.44 17.38 -8.82
C PRO A 382 -33.36 18.03 -9.71
N GLU A 383 -33.11 17.46 -10.88
CA GLU A 383 -32.39 18.19 -11.93
C GLU A 383 -33.34 19.04 -12.76
N LEU A 384 -32.93 20.28 -13.02
CA LEU A 384 -33.64 21.25 -13.85
C LEU A 384 -32.76 21.57 -15.05
N VAL A 385 -33.26 21.30 -16.26
CA VAL A 385 -32.59 21.62 -17.52
C VAL A 385 -33.33 22.74 -18.24
N THR A 386 -32.61 23.81 -18.56
CA THR A 386 -33.09 24.95 -19.35
C THR A 386 -33.16 24.59 -20.84
N VAL A 387 -33.83 25.44 -21.63
CA VAL A 387 -33.84 25.30 -23.10
C VAL A 387 -32.44 25.48 -23.69
N GLU A 388 -31.63 26.37 -23.12
CA GLU A 388 -30.30 26.69 -23.64
C GLU A 388 -29.26 25.60 -23.36
N GLU A 389 -29.23 25.04 -22.14
CA GLU A 389 -28.41 23.87 -21.81
C GLU A 389 -28.70 22.68 -22.77
N LEU A 390 -29.97 22.50 -23.14
CA LEU A 390 -30.42 21.42 -24.01
C LEU A 390 -30.12 21.69 -25.51
N ARG A 391 -30.26 22.95 -25.96
CA ARG A 391 -29.82 23.39 -27.30
C ARG A 391 -28.31 23.18 -27.47
N ALA A 392 -27.52 23.60 -26.49
CA ALA A 392 -26.07 23.45 -26.51
C ALA A 392 -25.61 21.98 -26.49
N PHE A 393 -26.34 21.08 -25.82
CA PHE A 393 -26.08 19.64 -25.90
C PHE A 393 -26.34 19.08 -27.31
N ALA A 394 -27.47 19.43 -27.92
CA ALA A 394 -27.81 18.93 -29.26
C ALA A 394 -26.83 19.43 -30.33
N GLN A 395 -26.43 20.70 -30.27
CA GLN A 395 -25.39 21.25 -31.14
C GLN A 395 -24.05 20.48 -31.02
N ARG A 396 -23.69 19.99 -29.82
CA ARG A 396 -22.51 19.12 -29.61
C ARG A 396 -22.67 17.67 -30.08
N ARG A 397 -23.89 17.23 -30.42
CA ARG A 397 -24.22 15.84 -30.84
C ARG A 397 -24.63 15.72 -32.31
N ALA A 398 -24.77 16.83 -33.03
CA ALA A 398 -25.09 16.83 -34.46
C ALA A 398 -23.90 16.27 -35.29
N PRO A 399 -24.12 15.31 -36.22
CA PRO A 399 -23.07 14.85 -37.12
C PRO A 399 -22.55 15.97 -38.04
N CYS A 400 -21.23 16.03 -38.24
CA CYS A 400 -20.61 16.97 -39.17
C CYS A 400 -20.74 16.51 -40.63
N GLU A 401 -21.96 16.49 -41.18
CA GLU A 401 -22.17 16.37 -42.62
C GLU A 401 -22.04 17.74 -43.31
N SER A 402 -21.36 17.75 -44.46
CA SER A 402 -21.25 18.88 -45.41
C SER A 402 -20.61 20.17 -44.88
N GLY A 403 -19.35 20.41 -45.29
CA GLY A 403 -18.69 21.70 -45.07
C GLY A 403 -19.23 22.81 -46.00
N GLN A 404 -20.05 23.71 -45.44
CA GLN A 404 -20.27 25.05 -46.01
C GLN A 404 -20.05 26.13 -44.95
N LEU A 405 -19.54 27.27 -45.40
CA LEU A 405 -19.34 28.45 -44.55
C LEU A 405 -20.70 29.10 -44.28
N ILE A 406 -21.02 29.30 -43.00
CA ILE A 406 -22.00 30.30 -42.57
C ILE A 406 -21.23 31.28 -41.69
N GLU A 407 -20.90 32.43 -42.25
CA GLU A 407 -20.44 33.57 -41.46
C GLU A 407 -21.66 34.22 -40.80
N GLY A 408 -21.57 34.44 -39.48
CA GLY A 408 -22.57 35.13 -38.69
C GLY A 408 -21.85 35.93 -37.60
N PRO A 409 -22.31 37.17 -37.30
CA PRO A 409 -21.69 38.01 -36.28
C PRO A 409 -21.98 37.51 -34.86
N ASP A 410 -21.33 38.18 -33.91
CA ASP A 410 -21.37 37.97 -32.45
C ASP A 410 -20.63 36.71 -31.98
N GLY A 411 -19.47 36.95 -31.35
CA GLY A 411 -18.58 35.90 -30.90
C GLY A 411 -18.81 35.53 -29.44
N ASP A 412 -18.92 34.23 -29.17
CA ASP A 412 -18.20 33.62 -28.05
C ASP A 412 -18.02 32.11 -28.22
N ALA A 413 -17.13 31.51 -27.42
CA ALA A 413 -16.82 30.07 -27.31
C ALA A 413 -16.32 29.30 -28.56
N ALA A 414 -16.88 29.51 -29.76
CA ALA A 414 -16.53 28.75 -30.97
C ALA A 414 -15.07 28.91 -31.43
N ALA A 415 -14.40 30.00 -31.02
CA ALA A 415 -13.00 30.30 -31.33
C ALA A 415 -12.01 29.25 -30.78
N ALA A 416 -12.29 28.67 -29.60
CA ALA A 416 -11.37 27.74 -28.94
C ALA A 416 -11.27 26.39 -29.67
N ALA A 417 -12.37 25.88 -30.22
CA ALA A 417 -12.37 24.65 -31.02
C ALA A 417 -11.86 24.89 -32.46
N SER A 418 -12.14 26.06 -33.04
CA SER A 418 -11.75 26.37 -34.43
C SER A 418 -10.28 26.79 -34.60
N THR A 419 -9.59 27.19 -33.52
CA THR A 419 -8.13 27.41 -33.55
C THR A 419 -7.32 26.11 -33.65
N LEU A 420 -7.89 24.94 -33.34
CA LEU A 420 -7.25 23.62 -33.55
C LEU A 420 -7.37 23.11 -35.00
N ARG A 421 -7.18 23.99 -35.99
CA ARG A 421 -6.81 23.56 -37.35
C ARG A 421 -5.40 22.97 -37.31
N LEU A 422 -5.31 21.65 -37.18
CA LEU A 422 -4.08 20.85 -37.13
C LEU A 422 -3.26 20.88 -38.44
N ARG A 423 -2.74 22.06 -38.79
CA ARG A 423 -1.65 22.21 -39.76
C ARG A 423 -0.38 21.65 -39.12
N ARG A 424 0.11 20.49 -39.60
CA ARG A 424 1.38 19.91 -39.14
C ARG A 424 2.48 20.97 -39.20
N VAL A 425 3.00 21.35 -38.04
CA VAL A 425 4.26 22.08 -37.90
C VAL A 425 5.39 21.07 -38.21
N PRO A 426 6.47 21.45 -38.93
CA PRO A 426 7.61 20.56 -39.12
C PRO A 426 8.16 20.06 -37.78
N HIS A 427 8.38 18.74 -37.70
CA HIS A 427 8.89 18.07 -36.50
C HIS A 427 10.18 18.73 -35.98
N HIS A 428 10.36 18.75 -34.65
CA HIS A 428 11.51 19.31 -33.90
C HIS A 428 11.81 20.82 -34.03
N ALA A 429 11.25 21.52 -35.01
CA ALA A 429 11.62 22.92 -35.34
C ALA A 429 11.13 23.97 -34.32
N SER A 430 10.04 23.70 -33.59
CA SER A 430 9.37 24.69 -32.73
C SER A 430 8.62 24.02 -31.58
N LEU A 431 8.64 24.65 -30.39
CA LEU A 431 7.79 24.35 -29.23
C LEU A 431 6.75 25.47 -28.98
N ALA A 432 6.35 26.20 -30.04
CA ALA A 432 5.27 27.18 -30.00
C ALA A 432 3.96 26.58 -29.44
N ALA A 433 3.41 27.24 -28.43
CA ALA A 433 2.17 26.91 -27.74
C ALA A 433 1.31 28.17 -27.57
N GLN A 434 0.02 28.09 -27.85
CA GLN A 434 -0.93 29.18 -27.64
C GLN A 434 -1.46 29.16 -26.21
N ILE A 435 -1.14 30.21 -25.44
CA ILE A 435 -1.35 30.21 -23.97
C ILE A 435 -2.35 31.25 -23.46
N GLY A 436 -2.85 32.12 -24.35
CA GLY A 436 -3.69 33.25 -23.96
C GLY A 436 -3.93 34.22 -25.10
N THR A 437 -4.37 35.44 -24.77
CA THR A 437 -4.58 36.52 -25.75
C THR A 437 -3.91 37.84 -25.34
N ARG A 438 -3.42 38.58 -26.34
CA ARG A 438 -2.95 39.96 -26.25
C ARG A 438 -3.92 40.83 -27.02
N ASN A 439 -4.63 41.74 -26.34
CA ASN A 439 -5.64 42.62 -26.94
C ASN A 439 -6.69 41.85 -27.79
N GLY A 440 -7.13 40.68 -27.31
CA GLY A 440 -8.07 39.79 -28.01
C GLY A 440 -7.44 38.86 -29.06
N VAL A 441 -6.23 39.15 -29.54
CA VAL A 441 -5.51 38.31 -30.52
C VAL A 441 -4.78 37.16 -29.80
N ALA A 442 -4.79 35.95 -30.39
CA ALA A 442 -4.07 34.80 -29.85
C ALA A 442 -2.58 35.08 -29.62
N PHE A 443 -2.06 34.71 -28.45
CA PHE A 443 -0.66 34.88 -28.06
C PHE A 443 0.03 33.52 -27.90
N GLN A 444 1.22 33.39 -28.51
CA GLN A 444 2.01 32.16 -28.52
C GLN A 444 3.40 32.38 -27.90
N VAL A 445 3.93 31.35 -27.25
CA VAL A 445 5.30 31.31 -26.71
C VAL A 445 5.99 30.04 -27.18
N ASP A 446 7.25 30.14 -27.61
CA ASP A 446 8.04 29.06 -28.19
C ASP A 446 9.41 28.92 -27.49
N LEU A 447 9.60 27.81 -26.77
CA LEU A 447 10.85 27.48 -26.06
C LEU A 447 12.05 27.20 -26.99
N VAL A 448 11.85 27.11 -28.31
CA VAL A 448 12.92 26.95 -29.29
C VAL A 448 13.31 28.31 -29.89
N ALA A 449 12.31 29.09 -30.32
CA ALA A 449 12.54 30.37 -31.01
C ALA A 449 12.80 31.55 -30.05
N ALA A 450 12.02 31.69 -28.97
CA ALA A 450 12.24 32.71 -27.94
C ALA A 450 13.31 32.30 -26.90
N GLY A 451 13.83 31.08 -27.03
CA GLY A 451 15.00 30.56 -26.32
C GLY A 451 14.69 29.55 -25.22
N PRO A 452 15.73 28.83 -24.76
CA PRO A 452 15.62 27.46 -24.27
C PRO A 452 14.93 27.29 -22.91
N HIS A 453 14.98 28.31 -22.05
CA HIS A 453 14.55 28.23 -20.67
C HIS A 453 13.65 29.43 -20.32
N ALA A 454 12.65 29.17 -19.48
CA ALA A 454 11.69 30.15 -19.00
C ALA A 454 11.71 30.28 -17.48
N VAL A 455 11.48 31.49 -16.98
CA VAL A 455 11.23 31.76 -15.56
C VAL A 455 9.83 32.36 -15.37
N VAL A 456 9.08 31.85 -14.40
CA VAL A 456 7.69 32.23 -14.09
C VAL A 456 7.57 32.75 -12.66
N GLY A 457 7.47 34.06 -12.49
CA GLY A 457 7.13 34.70 -11.22
C GLY A 457 5.62 34.78 -11.03
N GLY A 458 5.11 34.44 -9.83
CA GLY A 458 3.69 34.62 -9.53
C GLY A 458 3.29 34.18 -8.13
N THR A 459 2.64 35.06 -7.39
CA THR A 459 2.17 34.76 -6.02
C THR A 459 0.91 33.87 -6.02
N THR A 460 0.59 33.27 -4.88
CA THR A 460 -0.59 32.40 -4.71
C THR A 460 -1.87 33.06 -5.21
N GLY A 461 -2.67 32.33 -6.00
CA GLY A 461 -3.90 32.85 -6.62
C GLY A 461 -3.70 33.73 -7.86
N SER A 462 -2.47 34.03 -8.29
CA SER A 462 -2.20 34.84 -9.50
C SER A 462 -2.57 34.17 -10.82
N GLY A 463 -2.78 32.85 -10.84
CA GLY A 463 -3.01 32.04 -12.06
C GLY A 463 -1.80 31.19 -12.51
N LYS A 464 -0.71 31.15 -11.73
CA LYS A 464 0.53 30.42 -12.05
C LYS A 464 0.30 28.96 -12.49
N SER A 465 -0.32 28.12 -11.66
CA SER A 465 -0.57 26.71 -11.95
C SER A 465 -1.42 26.51 -13.23
N GLU A 466 -2.40 27.39 -13.46
CA GLU A 466 -3.25 27.37 -14.66
C GLU A 466 -2.45 27.72 -15.93
N LEU A 467 -1.51 28.67 -15.86
CA LEU A 467 -0.57 28.94 -16.96
C LEU A 467 0.28 27.71 -17.30
N LEU A 468 0.80 26.99 -16.30
CA LEU A 468 1.64 25.81 -16.54
C LEU A 468 0.84 24.68 -17.20
N VAL A 469 -0.37 24.40 -16.69
CA VAL A 469 -1.31 23.42 -17.27
C VAL A 469 -1.66 23.79 -18.71
N THR A 470 -2.11 25.02 -18.97
CA THR A 470 -2.47 25.49 -20.31
C THR A 470 -1.27 25.48 -21.28
N TRP A 471 -0.07 25.84 -20.82
CA TRP A 471 1.14 25.85 -21.65
C TRP A 471 1.54 24.44 -22.07
N VAL A 472 1.58 23.47 -21.14
CA VAL A 472 1.88 22.07 -21.49
C VAL A 472 0.83 21.53 -22.46
N LEU A 473 -0.47 21.72 -22.18
CA LEU A 473 -1.56 21.24 -23.04
C LEU A 473 -1.51 21.83 -24.46
N ALA A 474 -1.28 23.13 -24.60
CA ALA A 474 -1.18 23.78 -25.90
C ALA A 474 0.08 23.35 -26.68
N MET A 475 1.14 22.94 -25.97
CA MET A 475 2.36 22.40 -26.57
C MET A 475 2.18 20.96 -27.06
N THR A 476 1.51 20.09 -26.28
CA THR A 476 1.31 18.67 -26.56
C THR A 476 0.16 18.38 -27.52
N ALA A 477 -0.89 19.21 -27.54
CA ALA A 477 -2.04 19.06 -28.45
C ALA A 477 -1.63 18.96 -29.93
N THR A 478 -0.55 19.66 -30.32
CA THR A 478 -0.08 19.80 -31.70
C THR A 478 1.14 18.93 -32.06
N ARG A 479 1.65 18.12 -31.12
CA ARG A 479 2.95 17.41 -31.24
C ARG A 479 2.85 15.97 -30.77
N SER A 480 3.66 15.06 -31.31
CA SER A 480 3.75 13.67 -30.85
C SER A 480 4.68 13.50 -29.64
N THR A 481 4.66 12.33 -29.00
CA THR A 481 5.66 11.98 -27.96
C THR A 481 7.09 11.96 -28.52
N ARG A 482 7.25 11.75 -29.83
CA ARG A 482 8.53 11.73 -30.55
C ARG A 482 9.07 13.15 -30.81
N ASP A 483 8.20 14.16 -30.76
CA ASP A 483 8.59 15.57 -30.80
C ASP A 483 9.00 16.10 -29.42
N VAL A 484 8.18 15.81 -28.41
CA VAL A 484 8.30 16.38 -27.06
C VAL A 484 7.85 15.42 -25.96
N GLN A 485 8.62 15.36 -24.89
CA GLN A 485 8.33 14.70 -23.63
C GLN A 485 8.38 15.75 -22.50
N VAL A 486 7.56 15.57 -21.47
CA VAL A 486 7.37 16.55 -20.38
C VAL A 486 7.54 15.87 -19.03
N LEU A 487 8.41 16.40 -18.19
CA LEU A 487 8.64 15.96 -16.81
C LEU A 487 8.27 17.10 -15.87
N CYS A 488 7.35 16.85 -14.94
CA CYS A 488 6.85 17.87 -14.02
C CYS A 488 7.31 17.62 -12.59
N PHE A 489 7.66 18.68 -11.86
CA PHE A 489 7.98 18.64 -10.43
C PHE A 489 7.07 19.62 -9.66
N ASP A 490 6.46 19.19 -8.54
CA ASP A 490 5.70 20.02 -7.61
C ASP A 490 6.18 19.80 -6.16
N PHE A 491 6.98 20.76 -5.66
CA PHE A 491 7.68 20.65 -4.37
C PHE A 491 6.85 21.02 -3.14
N LYS A 492 5.53 21.21 -3.25
CA LYS A 492 4.65 21.51 -2.10
C LYS A 492 3.39 20.65 -2.02
N GLY A 493 3.39 19.49 -2.69
CA GLY A 493 2.21 18.62 -2.76
C GLY A 493 1.02 19.30 -3.47
N GLY A 494 1.31 20.23 -4.39
CA GLY A 494 0.30 20.84 -5.22
C GLY A 494 -0.22 19.84 -6.25
N ALA A 495 -1.53 19.81 -6.45
CA ALA A 495 -2.17 19.10 -7.54
C ALA A 495 -2.06 19.88 -8.88
N THR A 496 -0.97 20.63 -9.09
CA THR A 496 -0.79 21.49 -10.28
C THR A 496 -0.78 20.66 -11.56
N PHE A 497 -0.14 19.49 -11.52
CA PHE A 497 0.07 18.64 -12.70
C PHE A 497 -0.81 17.39 -12.74
N ASP A 498 -1.52 17.03 -11.66
CA ASP A 498 -2.50 15.94 -11.62
C ASP A 498 -3.47 15.93 -12.82
N PRO A 499 -4.03 17.07 -13.29
CA PRO A 499 -4.96 17.07 -14.42
C PRO A 499 -4.30 16.63 -15.74
N ILE A 500 -2.98 16.77 -15.86
CA ILE A 500 -2.22 16.51 -17.10
C ILE A 500 -1.30 15.29 -17.01
N ALA A 501 -1.21 14.63 -15.85
CA ALA A 501 -0.40 13.44 -15.62
C ALA A 501 -0.74 12.27 -16.56
N ALA A 502 -1.97 12.23 -17.10
CA ALA A 502 -2.44 11.23 -18.06
C ALA A 502 -2.17 11.59 -19.53
N LEU A 503 -1.43 12.67 -19.84
CA LEU A 503 -0.95 12.93 -21.20
C LEU A 503 0.11 11.88 -21.59
N PRO A 504 0.08 11.28 -22.80
CA PRO A 504 1.13 10.39 -23.29
C PRO A 504 2.55 11.02 -23.29
N HIS A 505 2.62 12.34 -23.36
CA HIS A 505 3.87 13.11 -23.30
C HIS A 505 4.41 13.28 -21.88
N CYS A 506 3.59 13.10 -20.84
CA CYS A 506 4.01 13.27 -19.46
C CYS A 506 4.76 12.00 -19.02
N VAL A 507 6.09 12.08 -18.95
CA VAL A 507 6.95 10.94 -18.57
C VAL A 507 7.08 10.80 -17.05
N GLY A 508 6.53 11.75 -16.29
CA GLY A 508 6.43 11.71 -14.84
C GLY A 508 5.89 13.03 -14.28
N VAL A 509 5.11 12.91 -13.21
CA VAL A 509 4.88 13.99 -12.24
C VAL A 509 5.57 13.57 -10.95
N VAL A 510 6.40 14.45 -10.42
CA VAL A 510 7.28 14.21 -9.26
C VAL A 510 6.87 15.17 -8.15
N THR A 511 6.44 14.61 -7.01
CA THR A 511 5.84 15.39 -5.91
C THR A 511 6.49 15.05 -4.58
N ASP A 512 6.62 16.03 -3.67
CA ASP A 512 6.97 15.82 -2.26
C ASP A 512 8.23 14.94 -2.04
N LEU A 513 9.30 15.25 -2.79
CA LEU A 513 10.53 14.45 -2.84
C LEU A 513 11.21 14.29 -1.48
N ASP A 514 11.44 13.04 -1.07
CA ASP A 514 12.41 12.72 0.00
C ASP A 514 13.86 12.88 -0.49
N ASP A 515 14.80 13.01 0.45
CA ASP A 515 16.26 13.04 0.24
C ASP A 515 16.78 12.03 -0.81
N HIS A 516 16.26 10.80 -0.80
CA HIS A 516 16.70 9.73 -1.70
C HIS A 516 16.05 9.86 -3.07
N GLU A 517 14.79 10.27 -3.15
CA GLU A 517 14.11 10.53 -4.42
C GLU A 517 14.67 11.78 -5.12
N ALA A 518 15.11 12.79 -4.37
CA ALA A 518 15.83 13.96 -4.90
C ALA A 518 17.19 13.58 -5.49
N ARG A 519 18.01 12.78 -4.78
CA ARG A 519 19.25 12.21 -5.34
C ARG A 519 19.00 11.32 -6.56
N ARG A 520 17.97 10.46 -6.51
CA ARG A 520 17.52 9.67 -7.66
C ARG A 520 17.18 10.56 -8.85
N ALA A 521 16.55 11.71 -8.61
CA ALA A 521 16.22 12.67 -9.65
C ALA A 521 17.48 13.31 -10.28
N ALA A 522 18.43 13.74 -9.45
CA ALA A 522 19.69 14.30 -9.89
C ALA A 522 20.51 13.30 -10.73
N THR A 523 20.62 12.05 -10.28
CA THR A 523 21.26 10.96 -11.02
C THR A 523 20.59 10.70 -12.37
N SER A 524 19.25 10.55 -12.37
CA SER A 524 18.49 10.23 -13.59
C SER A 524 18.58 11.35 -14.64
N LEU A 525 18.48 12.61 -14.22
CA LEU A 525 18.64 13.76 -15.11
C LEU A 525 20.09 13.91 -15.60
N SER A 526 21.09 13.66 -14.75
CA SER A 526 22.50 13.64 -15.14
C SER A 526 22.80 12.55 -16.18
N ALA A 527 22.19 11.37 -16.01
CA ALA A 527 22.28 10.27 -16.97
C ALA A 527 21.64 10.61 -18.32
N GLU A 528 20.52 11.33 -18.33
CA GLU A 528 19.85 11.82 -19.54
C GLU A 528 20.70 12.86 -20.29
N ILE A 529 21.31 13.82 -19.57
CA ILE A 529 22.26 14.79 -20.14
C ILE A 529 23.43 14.07 -20.83
N ARG A 530 24.11 13.17 -20.10
CA ARG A 530 25.23 12.36 -20.64
C ARG A 530 24.81 11.50 -21.83
N PHE A 531 23.58 10.98 -21.85
CA PHE A 531 23.03 10.23 -22.97
C PHE A 531 22.81 11.10 -24.21
N ARG A 532 22.19 12.28 -24.06
CA ARG A 532 21.98 13.25 -25.15
C ARG A 532 23.31 13.73 -25.75
N GLU A 533 24.29 14.02 -24.91
CA GLU A 533 25.66 14.39 -25.35
C GLU A 533 26.32 13.26 -26.18
N ARG A 534 26.17 11.99 -25.77
CA ARG A 534 26.66 10.84 -26.55
C ARG A 534 25.89 10.63 -27.85
N ALA A 535 24.57 10.75 -27.84
CA ALA A 535 23.72 10.55 -29.03
C ALA A 535 24.02 11.60 -30.12
N LEU A 536 24.12 12.87 -29.73
CA LEU A 536 24.51 13.95 -30.66
C LEU A 536 25.93 13.71 -31.23
N ARG A 537 26.90 13.37 -30.36
CA ARG A 537 28.28 13.06 -30.80
C ARG A 537 28.34 11.90 -31.78
N ALA A 538 27.60 10.82 -31.52
CA ALA A 538 27.54 9.64 -32.41
C ALA A 538 26.91 9.96 -33.78
N ALA A 539 25.93 10.86 -33.82
CA ALA A 539 25.32 11.35 -35.05
C ALA A 539 26.12 12.45 -35.78
N GLY A 540 27.22 12.95 -35.19
CA GLY A 540 27.94 14.14 -35.68
C GLY A 540 27.16 15.45 -35.52
N ALA A 541 26.03 15.43 -34.81
CA ALA A 541 25.12 16.55 -34.62
C ALA A 541 25.63 17.53 -33.56
N LYS A 542 25.44 18.82 -33.80
CA LYS A 542 25.73 19.93 -32.89
C LYS A 542 24.55 20.25 -31.97
N HIS A 543 23.32 19.93 -32.39
CA HIS A 543 22.11 20.19 -31.60
C HIS A 543 20.95 19.26 -31.98
N VAL A 544 19.98 19.09 -31.08
CA VAL A 544 18.82 18.18 -31.22
C VAL A 544 18.00 18.37 -32.51
N GLY A 545 18.02 19.57 -33.11
CA GLY A 545 17.33 19.85 -34.37
C GLY A 545 17.91 19.07 -35.57
N GLU A 546 19.15 18.60 -35.45
CA GLU A 546 19.84 17.74 -36.43
C GLU A 546 19.65 16.24 -36.14
N LEU A 547 18.96 15.86 -35.05
CA LEU A 547 18.75 14.47 -34.63
C LEU A 547 17.25 14.15 -34.36
N PRO A 548 16.43 13.96 -35.41
CA PRO A 548 14.98 13.72 -35.30
C PRO A 548 14.56 12.50 -34.46
N SER A 549 15.45 11.54 -34.22
CA SER A 549 15.17 10.37 -33.37
C SER A 549 15.15 10.70 -31.87
N LEU A 550 15.52 11.91 -31.46
CA LEU A 550 15.62 12.33 -30.07
C LEU A 550 14.59 13.42 -29.73
N ALA A 551 13.55 13.05 -28.97
CA ALA A 551 12.52 13.99 -28.52
C ALA A 551 13.11 15.11 -27.65
N ARG A 552 12.53 16.32 -27.74
CA ARG A 552 12.83 17.42 -26.81
C ARG A 552 12.26 17.09 -25.43
N LEU A 553 13.01 17.34 -24.36
CA LEU A 553 12.54 17.22 -22.99
C LEU A 553 12.20 18.60 -22.44
N VAL A 554 10.99 18.79 -21.92
CA VAL A 554 10.60 20.00 -21.19
C VAL A 554 10.45 19.64 -19.72
N VAL A 555 11.32 20.18 -18.86
CA VAL A 555 11.22 20.01 -17.42
C VAL A 555 10.52 21.22 -16.81
N VAL A 556 9.35 21.01 -16.23
CA VAL A 556 8.55 22.04 -15.57
C VAL A 556 8.72 21.87 -14.06
N VAL A 557 9.18 22.91 -13.37
CA VAL A 557 9.31 22.91 -11.91
C VAL A 557 8.40 23.98 -11.34
N ASP A 558 7.34 23.56 -10.65
CA ASP A 558 6.62 24.46 -9.77
C ASP A 558 7.28 24.51 -8.38
N GLU A 559 7.21 25.68 -7.75
CA GLU A 559 7.85 25.99 -6.47
C GLU A 559 9.38 25.74 -6.45
N TYR A 560 10.10 26.11 -7.52
CA TYR A 560 11.56 25.94 -7.68
C TYR A 560 12.39 26.48 -6.50
N GLN A 561 11.86 27.43 -5.72
CA GLN A 561 12.49 27.86 -4.46
C GLN A 561 12.66 26.70 -3.46
N ALA A 562 11.65 25.84 -3.32
CA ALA A 562 11.70 24.71 -2.40
C ALA A 562 12.70 23.63 -2.84
N LEU A 563 12.94 23.49 -4.15
CA LEU A 563 14.02 22.66 -4.69
C LEU A 563 15.40 23.21 -4.28
N VAL A 564 15.61 24.52 -4.49
CA VAL A 564 16.86 25.22 -4.14
C VAL A 564 17.15 25.16 -2.63
N ASP A 565 16.10 25.21 -1.81
CA ASP A 565 16.20 25.14 -0.35
C ASP A 565 16.31 23.69 0.18
N SER A 566 16.06 22.65 -0.64
CA SER A 566 16.07 21.23 -0.21
C SER A 566 17.29 20.41 -0.65
N ASP A 567 17.67 20.43 -1.93
CA ASP A 567 18.72 19.55 -2.46
C ASP A 567 19.71 20.27 -3.39
N ALA A 568 20.98 20.33 -2.95
CA ALA A 568 22.06 21.01 -3.64
C ALA A 568 22.62 20.24 -4.86
N GLU A 569 22.48 18.91 -4.91
CA GLU A 569 22.88 18.10 -6.07
C GLU A 569 21.88 18.30 -7.21
N LEU A 570 20.58 18.25 -6.88
CA LEU A 570 19.50 18.55 -7.81
C LEU A 570 19.57 20.02 -8.30
N GLN A 571 19.86 20.97 -7.41
CA GLN A 571 20.12 22.36 -7.79
C GLN A 571 21.26 22.47 -8.82
N ALA A 572 22.38 21.77 -8.61
CA ALA A 572 23.51 21.77 -9.52
C ALA A 572 23.12 21.24 -10.90
N VAL A 573 22.35 20.14 -10.97
CA VAL A 573 21.83 19.58 -12.23
C VAL A 573 20.90 20.57 -12.96
N PHE A 574 20.01 21.26 -12.26
CA PHE A 574 19.17 22.29 -12.90
C PHE A 574 19.98 23.50 -13.42
N SER A 575 21.05 23.88 -12.73
CA SER A 575 21.96 24.93 -13.23
C SER A 575 22.73 24.44 -14.47
N ASP A 576 23.20 23.19 -14.47
CA ASP A 576 23.89 22.55 -15.60
C ASP A 576 23.00 22.45 -16.85
N ILE A 577 21.73 22.03 -16.68
CA ILE A 577 20.72 22.03 -17.74
C ILE A 577 20.49 23.46 -18.26
N SER A 578 20.45 24.48 -17.40
CA SER A 578 20.27 25.87 -17.87
C SER A 578 21.41 26.33 -18.79
N ALA A 579 22.63 25.79 -18.60
CA ALA A 579 23.81 26.18 -19.38
C ALA A 579 23.94 25.39 -20.69
N ARG A 580 23.66 24.08 -20.71
CA ARG A 580 23.83 23.22 -21.92
C ARG A 580 22.53 22.80 -22.61
N GLY A 581 21.37 22.95 -21.98
CA GLY A 581 20.10 22.37 -22.43
C GLY A 581 19.67 22.73 -23.86
N ARG A 582 19.99 23.95 -24.33
CA ARG A 582 19.67 24.42 -25.68
C ARG A 582 20.15 23.48 -26.80
N SER A 583 21.38 22.95 -26.71
CA SER A 583 21.91 22.03 -27.72
C SER A 583 21.33 20.62 -27.55
N LEU A 584 21.17 20.17 -26.30
CA LEU A 584 20.65 18.84 -25.95
C LEU A 584 19.15 18.68 -26.20
N GLY A 585 18.42 19.77 -26.44
CA GLY A 585 16.97 19.75 -26.53
C GLY A 585 16.26 19.61 -25.19
N VAL A 586 16.94 19.98 -24.09
CA VAL A 586 16.37 20.01 -22.75
C VAL A 586 16.01 21.46 -22.40
N HIS A 587 14.73 21.70 -22.17
CA HIS A 587 14.13 22.98 -21.88
C HIS A 587 13.69 23.02 -20.41
N LEU A 588 13.71 24.21 -19.80
CA LEU A 588 13.30 24.40 -18.39
C LEU A 588 12.17 25.43 -18.30
N ILE A 589 11.20 25.19 -17.43
CA ILE A 589 10.21 26.19 -17.00
C ILE A 589 10.27 26.24 -15.47
N LEU A 590 10.95 27.25 -14.92
CA LEU A 590 11.24 27.37 -13.48
C LEU A 590 10.29 28.39 -12.82
N CYS A 591 9.48 27.96 -11.86
CA CYS A 591 8.38 28.77 -11.34
C CYS A 591 8.55 29.07 -9.85
N ALA A 592 8.39 30.33 -9.44
CA ALA A 592 8.62 30.77 -8.06
C ALA A 592 7.59 31.81 -7.59
N GLN A 593 7.23 31.77 -6.31
CA GLN A 593 6.41 32.80 -5.68
C GLN A 593 7.23 34.07 -5.37
N GLN A 594 8.48 33.87 -4.95
CA GLN A 594 9.48 34.90 -4.68
C GLN A 594 10.70 34.69 -5.60
N PRO A 595 10.60 35.02 -6.91
CA PRO A 595 11.71 34.81 -7.85
C PRO A 595 13.03 35.49 -7.44
N ALA A 596 13.01 36.60 -6.67
CA ALA A 596 14.22 37.28 -6.23
C ALA A 596 15.04 36.50 -5.18
N SER A 597 14.41 35.61 -4.40
CA SER A 597 15.14 34.65 -3.56
C SER A 597 15.58 33.41 -4.35
N ALA A 598 14.71 32.90 -5.21
CA ALA A 598 14.84 31.57 -5.81
C ALA A 598 15.73 31.49 -7.07
N VAL A 599 15.65 32.45 -7.99
CA VAL A 599 16.26 32.34 -9.33
C VAL A 599 17.33 33.41 -9.52
N ARG A 600 18.60 33.02 -9.42
CA ARG A 600 19.75 33.93 -9.33
C ARG A 600 20.85 33.60 -10.35
N GLY A 601 21.69 34.61 -10.65
CA GLY A 601 22.94 34.42 -11.40
C GLY A 601 22.75 33.80 -12.78
N ALA A 602 23.59 32.80 -13.09
CA ALA A 602 23.64 32.16 -14.41
C ALA A 602 22.28 31.57 -14.85
N THR A 603 21.54 30.92 -13.96
CA THR A 603 20.23 30.33 -14.27
C THR A 603 19.24 31.39 -14.79
N LEU A 604 19.21 32.59 -14.19
CA LEU A 604 18.37 33.70 -14.64
C LEU A 604 18.87 34.33 -15.95
N ALA A 605 20.18 34.36 -16.17
CA ALA A 605 20.78 34.80 -17.44
C ALA A 605 20.43 33.86 -18.61
N ASN A 606 20.35 32.56 -18.34
CA ASN A 606 19.99 31.53 -19.32
C ASN A 606 18.47 31.45 -19.60
N CYS A 607 17.62 31.97 -18.71
CA CYS A 607 16.19 32.14 -18.95
C CYS A 607 15.89 33.39 -19.79
N SER A 608 15.78 33.20 -21.11
CA SER A 608 15.45 34.25 -22.09
C SER A 608 13.96 34.58 -22.16
N ILE A 609 13.09 33.65 -21.76
CA ILE A 609 11.65 33.86 -21.63
C ILE A 609 11.36 34.18 -20.16
N ARG A 610 10.84 35.37 -19.87
CA ARG A 610 10.59 35.82 -18.50
C ARG A 610 9.15 36.27 -18.36
N ILE A 611 8.43 35.64 -17.43
CA ILE A 611 6.99 35.78 -17.29
C ILE A 611 6.69 36.12 -15.85
N SER A 612 6.03 37.26 -15.60
CA SER A 612 5.50 37.55 -14.27
C SER A 612 3.99 37.71 -14.32
N LEU A 613 3.29 36.82 -13.62
CA LEU A 613 1.93 37.09 -13.14
C LEU A 613 2.02 38.07 -11.95
N ARG A 614 0.88 38.35 -11.31
CA ARG A 614 0.82 39.22 -10.14
C ARG A 614 1.76 38.74 -9.02
N VAL A 615 2.68 39.61 -8.61
CA VAL A 615 3.53 39.46 -7.42
C VAL A 615 3.13 40.45 -6.31
N ILE A 616 3.72 40.32 -5.12
CA ILE A 616 3.46 41.24 -3.98
C ILE A 616 4.56 42.30 -3.85
N ALA A 617 5.81 41.95 -4.12
CA ALA A 617 6.94 42.87 -4.04
C ALA A 617 7.40 43.34 -5.42
N GLU A 618 7.69 44.63 -5.54
CA GLU A 618 8.30 45.22 -6.75
C GLU A 618 9.65 44.58 -7.09
N ALA A 619 10.40 44.15 -6.06
CA ALA A 619 11.67 43.45 -6.22
C ALA A 619 11.54 42.10 -6.96
N ASP A 620 10.46 41.34 -6.72
CA ASP A 620 10.20 40.09 -7.43
C ASP A 620 9.82 40.35 -8.90
N SER A 621 9.03 41.39 -9.16
CA SER A 621 8.71 41.83 -10.52
C SER A 621 9.99 42.26 -11.25
N THR A 622 10.84 43.05 -10.59
CA THR A 622 12.09 43.57 -11.16
C THR A 622 13.11 42.45 -11.41
N ALA A 623 13.18 41.43 -10.55
CA ALA A 623 14.03 40.26 -10.75
C ALA A 623 13.64 39.45 -12.01
N VAL A 624 12.35 39.36 -12.34
CA VAL A 624 11.88 38.62 -13.53
C VAL A 624 11.84 39.49 -14.78
N ILE A 625 11.08 40.58 -14.77
CA ILE A 625 10.77 41.40 -15.96
C ILE A 625 11.51 42.74 -16.01
N GLY A 626 12.50 42.97 -15.14
CA GLY A 626 13.33 44.19 -15.15
C GLY A 626 12.60 45.48 -14.75
N SER A 627 11.36 45.38 -14.27
CA SER A 627 10.51 46.52 -13.89
C SER A 627 9.48 46.12 -12.83
N GLY A 628 8.91 47.10 -12.11
CA GLY A 628 7.88 46.88 -11.08
C GLY A 628 6.50 46.42 -11.58
N ALA A 629 6.25 46.49 -12.90
CA ALA A 629 4.91 46.47 -13.50
C ALA A 629 4.04 45.21 -13.24
N ALA A 630 4.61 44.10 -12.74
CA ALA A 630 3.86 42.91 -12.35
C ALA A 630 3.37 42.93 -10.89
N ALA A 631 3.89 43.83 -10.05
CA ALA A 631 3.32 44.12 -8.74
C ALA A 631 2.02 44.95 -8.86
N ASP A 632 1.95 45.83 -9.88
CA ASP A 632 0.77 46.67 -10.19
C ASP A 632 -0.42 45.90 -10.80
N LEU A 633 -0.32 44.59 -11.00
CA LEU A 633 -1.37 43.79 -11.61
C LEU A 633 -2.55 43.60 -10.65
N PRO A 634 -3.81 43.90 -11.05
CA PRO A 634 -4.96 43.77 -10.15
C PRO A 634 -5.18 42.33 -9.67
N ALA A 635 -5.41 42.17 -8.36
CA ALA A 635 -5.75 40.87 -7.77
C ALA A 635 -7.12 40.33 -8.23
N SER A 636 -7.99 41.19 -8.77
CA SER A 636 -9.27 40.84 -9.37
C SER A 636 -9.17 40.20 -10.77
N THR A 637 -8.00 40.24 -11.42
CA THR A 637 -7.78 39.70 -12.78
C THR A 637 -6.67 38.63 -12.76
N PRO A 638 -6.92 37.43 -12.22
CA PRO A 638 -5.96 36.32 -12.28
C PRO A 638 -5.72 35.87 -13.73
N GLY A 639 -4.53 35.33 -13.98
CA GLY A 639 -4.08 34.96 -15.33
C GLY A 639 -3.61 36.14 -16.18
N VAL A 640 -3.73 37.40 -15.73
CA VAL A 640 -2.98 38.49 -16.37
C VAL A 640 -1.50 38.34 -16.04
N ALA A 641 -0.65 38.34 -17.06
CA ALA A 641 0.80 38.23 -16.93
C ALA A 641 1.52 39.18 -17.90
N ILE A 642 2.74 39.57 -17.52
CA ILE A 642 3.68 40.31 -18.36
C ILE A 642 4.75 39.34 -18.84
N PHE A 643 4.87 39.22 -20.16
CA PHE A 643 5.87 38.43 -20.86
C PHE A 643 6.97 39.36 -21.38
N VAL A 644 8.22 38.98 -21.16
CA VAL A 644 9.42 39.58 -21.74
C VAL A 644 10.18 38.46 -22.45
N ALA A 645 10.40 38.62 -23.76
CA ALA A 645 11.13 37.65 -24.57
C ALA A 645 11.86 38.38 -25.72
N GLY A 646 13.18 38.27 -25.76
CA GLY A 646 14.01 39.23 -26.53
C GLY A 646 13.70 40.66 -26.10
N ASP A 647 13.64 41.58 -27.06
CA ASP A 647 13.31 42.99 -26.82
C ASP A 647 11.79 43.24 -26.64
N GLY A 648 10.96 42.20 -26.75
CA GLY A 648 9.50 42.30 -26.77
C GLY A 648 8.86 42.19 -25.39
N VAL A 649 8.11 43.22 -24.99
CA VAL A 649 7.22 43.19 -23.81
C VAL A 649 5.75 43.03 -24.24
N ALA A 650 5.02 42.14 -23.57
CA ALA A 650 3.60 41.89 -23.82
C ALA A 650 2.81 41.67 -22.52
N ARG A 651 1.71 42.41 -22.33
CA ARG A 651 0.68 42.07 -21.33
C ARG A 651 -0.35 41.15 -21.98
N VAL A 652 -0.60 40.00 -21.35
CA VAL A 652 -1.36 38.88 -21.92
C VAL A 652 -2.34 38.36 -20.87
N GLN A 653 -3.57 38.06 -21.27
CA GLN A 653 -4.50 37.28 -20.47
C GLN A 653 -4.29 35.79 -20.79
N VAL A 654 -3.78 35.03 -19.83
CA VAL A 654 -3.64 33.58 -19.92
C VAL A 654 -5.02 32.93 -20.04
N GLN A 655 -5.12 31.94 -20.93
CA GLN A 655 -6.32 31.15 -21.15
C GLN A 655 -6.48 30.09 -20.05
N ARG A 656 -7.72 29.88 -19.60
CA ARG A 656 -8.07 28.83 -18.65
C ARG A 656 -8.36 27.51 -19.37
N SER A 657 -7.82 26.40 -18.87
CA SER A 657 -8.11 25.05 -19.38
C SER A 657 -9.22 24.40 -18.56
N SER A 658 -10.44 24.29 -19.11
CA SER A 658 -11.53 23.56 -18.42
C SER A 658 -11.21 22.07 -18.32
N PRO A 659 -11.69 21.33 -17.29
CA PRO A 659 -11.49 19.89 -17.18
C PRO A 659 -11.88 19.11 -18.46
N ASP A 660 -12.94 19.55 -19.15
CA ASP A 660 -13.38 18.97 -20.42
C ASP A 660 -12.36 19.19 -21.54
N THR A 661 -11.72 20.37 -21.58
CA THR A 661 -10.64 20.71 -22.52
C THR A 661 -9.40 19.87 -22.25
N ILE A 662 -9.04 19.69 -20.98
CA ILE A 662 -7.92 18.85 -20.54
C ILE A 662 -8.17 17.40 -20.97
N ALA A 663 -9.34 16.85 -20.64
CA ALA A 663 -9.71 15.48 -20.99
C ALA A 663 -9.84 15.25 -22.51
N ALA A 664 -10.29 16.25 -23.27
CA ALA A 664 -10.31 16.20 -24.73
C ALA A 664 -8.90 16.20 -25.33
N CYS A 665 -7.99 17.03 -24.80
CA CYS A 665 -6.59 17.04 -25.22
C CYS A 665 -5.90 15.70 -24.93
N ILE A 666 -6.12 15.11 -23.76
CA ILE A 666 -5.58 13.78 -23.39
C ILE A 666 -6.04 12.70 -24.38
N ARG A 667 -7.35 12.63 -24.69
CA ARG A 667 -7.87 11.68 -25.68
C ARG A 667 -7.27 11.89 -27.07
N ALA A 668 -7.28 13.13 -27.57
CA ALA A 668 -6.71 13.45 -28.89
C ALA A 668 -5.20 13.18 -28.98
N CYS A 669 -4.46 13.29 -27.87
CA CYS A 669 -3.06 12.86 -27.80
C CYS A 669 -2.94 11.33 -27.84
N ALA A 670 -3.69 10.60 -27.03
CA ALA A 670 -3.64 9.13 -26.97
C ALA A 670 -4.06 8.47 -28.30
N GLU A 671 -5.15 8.96 -28.92
CA GLU A 671 -5.63 8.54 -30.25
C GLU A 671 -4.55 8.77 -31.32
N ARG A 672 -3.83 9.89 -31.24
CA ARG A 672 -2.74 10.23 -32.17
C ARG A 672 -1.51 9.33 -31.99
N GLU A 673 -1.07 9.05 -30.77
CA GLU A 673 0.08 8.14 -30.56
C GLU A 673 -0.28 6.71 -30.99
N ALA A 674 -1.50 6.25 -30.71
CA ALA A 674 -2.01 4.97 -31.21
C ALA A 674 -2.07 4.91 -32.74
N HIS A 675 -2.52 5.97 -33.40
CA HIS A 675 -2.57 6.04 -34.87
C HIS A 675 -1.19 6.15 -35.53
N LEU A 676 -0.20 6.78 -34.88
CA LEU A 676 1.18 6.83 -35.37
C LEU A 676 1.87 5.46 -35.33
N GLY A 677 1.44 4.57 -34.42
CA GLY A 677 1.97 3.22 -34.28
C GLY A 677 3.46 3.14 -33.92
N GLY A 678 3.99 1.92 -33.93
CA GLY A 678 5.39 1.62 -33.62
C GLY A 678 5.77 1.84 -32.14
N THR A 679 7.02 1.52 -31.81
CA THR A 679 7.56 1.64 -30.44
C THR A 679 7.56 3.09 -29.96
N LEU A 680 7.10 3.34 -28.73
CA LEU A 680 7.17 4.65 -28.10
C LEU A 680 8.64 5.12 -28.01
N PRO A 681 8.91 6.44 -28.10
CA PRO A 681 10.24 6.97 -27.85
C PRO A 681 10.64 6.63 -26.42
N ARG A 682 11.90 6.17 -26.25
CA ARG A 682 12.45 5.79 -24.95
C ARG A 682 12.15 6.86 -23.88
N PRO A 683 11.65 6.48 -22.69
CA PRO A 683 11.46 7.44 -21.62
C PRO A 683 12.82 7.99 -21.12
N PRO A 684 12.96 9.32 -20.96
CA PRO A 684 14.18 9.95 -20.44
C PRO A 684 14.25 9.89 -18.91
N TRP A 685 13.15 9.46 -18.29
CA TRP A 685 12.88 9.41 -16.86
C TRP A 685 12.00 8.18 -16.59
N LEU A 686 12.26 7.44 -15.52
CA LEU A 686 11.36 6.41 -15.00
C LEU A 686 10.91 6.79 -13.59
N PRO A 687 9.64 6.55 -13.21
CA PRO A 687 9.16 6.76 -11.83
C PRO A 687 9.96 5.88 -10.85
N ALA A 688 9.98 6.25 -9.56
CA ALA A 688 10.55 5.39 -8.53
C ALA A 688 9.77 4.07 -8.46
N LEU A 689 10.44 2.96 -8.14
CA LEU A 689 9.79 1.66 -8.01
C LEU A 689 8.61 1.74 -7.02
N PRO A 690 7.41 1.23 -7.35
CA PRO A 690 6.27 1.26 -6.43
C PRO A 690 6.57 0.46 -5.16
N ALA A 691 5.78 0.68 -4.10
CA ALA A 691 5.96 -0.02 -2.83
C ALA A 691 5.60 -1.53 -2.92
N GLU A 692 4.83 -1.92 -3.93
CA GLU A 692 4.39 -3.29 -4.19
C GLU A 692 4.36 -3.51 -5.71
N ILE A 693 4.82 -4.68 -6.17
CA ILE A 693 4.81 -5.10 -7.58
C ILE A 693 4.09 -6.44 -7.64
N ALA A 694 3.14 -6.63 -8.55
CA ALA A 694 2.45 -7.91 -8.74
C ALA A 694 3.34 -8.91 -9.48
N ALA A 695 3.22 -10.20 -9.18
CA ALA A 695 3.95 -11.27 -9.90
C ALA A 695 3.83 -11.17 -11.43
N SER A 696 2.63 -10.87 -11.95
CA SER A 696 2.38 -10.72 -13.40
C SER A 696 3.11 -9.54 -14.06
N ALA A 697 3.60 -8.57 -13.29
CA ALA A 697 4.43 -7.48 -13.82
C ALA A 697 5.88 -7.91 -14.11
N LEU A 698 6.24 -9.17 -13.80
CA LEU A 698 7.50 -9.78 -14.22
C LEU A 698 7.38 -10.55 -15.54
N GLU A 699 6.15 -10.75 -16.05
CA GLU A 699 5.88 -11.60 -17.23
C GLU A 699 6.07 -10.86 -18.58
N GLU A 700 6.47 -9.58 -18.55
CA GLU A 700 6.88 -8.81 -19.74
C GLU A 700 8.41 -8.67 -19.82
N PRO A 701 9.12 -9.61 -20.47
CA PRO A 701 10.44 -9.32 -21.03
C PRO A 701 10.24 -8.33 -22.19
N SER A 702 10.27 -7.04 -21.88
CA SER A 702 9.97 -5.98 -22.86
C SER A 702 10.93 -6.07 -24.06
N THR A 703 10.40 -6.49 -25.21
CA THR A 703 11.18 -6.77 -26.44
C THR A 703 11.65 -5.49 -27.13
N LEU A 704 12.58 -4.79 -26.47
CA LEU A 704 13.07 -3.47 -26.85
C LEU A 704 14.56 -3.29 -26.48
N ASP A 705 15.43 -4.04 -27.16
CA ASP A 705 16.71 -3.49 -27.65
C ASP A 705 17.24 -4.35 -28.81
N ALA A 706 17.08 -3.88 -30.04
CA ALA A 706 17.56 -4.55 -31.26
C ALA A 706 19.01 -4.16 -31.62
N SER A 707 19.78 -3.65 -30.66
CA SER A 707 21.06 -2.97 -30.89
C SER A 707 22.17 -3.31 -29.89
N GLY A 708 22.51 -4.60 -29.80
CA GLY A 708 23.90 -5.03 -29.62
C GLY A 708 24.44 -5.18 -28.19
N THR A 709 24.71 -6.44 -27.83
CA THR A 709 25.81 -6.87 -26.94
C THR A 709 25.87 -6.25 -25.55
N PHE A 710 25.06 -6.79 -24.64
CA PHE A 710 25.66 -7.73 -23.68
C PHE A 710 25.28 -9.15 -24.11
N ASP A 711 26.11 -10.14 -23.82
CA ASP A 711 25.70 -11.54 -23.95
C ASP A 711 24.62 -11.81 -22.88
N GLU A 712 23.39 -12.11 -23.30
CA GLU A 712 22.43 -12.78 -22.42
C GLU A 712 22.95 -14.21 -22.18
N PRO A 713 23.28 -14.60 -20.93
CA PRO A 713 23.56 -15.99 -20.64
C PRO A 713 22.30 -16.79 -20.96
N SER A 714 22.38 -17.79 -21.83
CA SER A 714 21.22 -18.58 -22.27
C SER A 714 20.66 -19.54 -21.20
N GLY A 715 20.93 -19.25 -19.93
CA GLY A 715 20.49 -19.98 -18.74
C GLY A 715 19.19 -19.42 -18.19
N ARG A 716 18.31 -20.31 -17.71
CA ARG A 716 17.03 -19.96 -17.08
C ARG A 716 17.27 -19.40 -15.67
N GLY A 717 17.49 -18.09 -15.59
CA GLY A 717 17.47 -17.35 -14.33
C GLY A 717 16.03 -17.04 -13.88
N LEU A 718 15.75 -17.19 -12.59
CA LEU A 718 14.43 -17.02 -11.99
C LEU A 718 14.16 -15.54 -11.66
N ALA A 719 13.19 -14.92 -12.34
CA ALA A 719 12.69 -13.59 -12.00
C ALA A 719 12.05 -13.51 -10.60
N PHE A 720 12.33 -12.45 -9.83
CA PHE A 720 11.77 -12.26 -8.48
C PHE A 720 11.39 -10.82 -8.11
N GLY A 721 11.65 -9.84 -8.96
CA GLY A 721 11.39 -8.43 -8.69
C GLY A 721 11.80 -7.53 -9.85
N ILE A 722 11.87 -6.23 -9.61
CA ILE A 722 12.37 -5.23 -10.57
C ILE A 722 13.44 -4.38 -9.88
N ALA A 723 14.57 -4.19 -10.55
CA ALA A 723 15.67 -3.32 -10.12
C ALA A 723 15.55 -1.91 -10.77
N ASP A 724 16.26 -0.92 -10.23
CA ASP A 724 16.17 0.49 -10.63
C ASP A 724 17.56 1.02 -11.03
N ASP A 725 17.93 0.82 -12.29
CA ASP A 725 19.20 1.23 -12.87
C ASP A 725 19.08 2.68 -13.36
N THR A 726 19.34 3.61 -12.43
CA THR A 726 19.17 5.06 -12.63
C THR A 726 20.21 5.66 -13.58
N GLU A 727 21.43 5.11 -13.65
CA GLU A 727 22.47 5.56 -14.59
C GLU A 727 22.17 5.13 -16.03
N LEU A 728 21.69 3.90 -16.24
CA LEU A 728 21.23 3.44 -17.55
C LEU A 728 19.73 3.73 -17.79
N ARG A 729 19.07 4.49 -16.90
CA ARG A 729 17.64 4.91 -16.92
C ARG A 729 16.71 3.78 -17.36
N ARG A 730 16.82 2.61 -16.73
CA ARG A 730 16.04 1.40 -17.04
C ARG A 730 15.63 0.68 -15.76
N GLN A 731 14.54 -0.08 -15.81
CA GLN A 731 14.06 -0.88 -14.68
C GLN A 731 14.03 -2.37 -15.07
N PRO A 732 15.19 -3.06 -15.06
CA PRO A 732 15.27 -4.44 -15.50
C PRO A 732 14.68 -5.39 -14.44
N THR A 733 14.13 -6.52 -14.90
CA THR A 733 13.73 -7.62 -14.02
C THR A 733 14.92 -8.08 -13.18
N ALA A 734 14.72 -8.17 -11.87
CA ALA A 734 15.69 -8.75 -10.95
C ALA A 734 15.59 -10.28 -11.04
N VAL A 735 16.67 -10.91 -11.49
CA VAL A 735 16.74 -12.33 -11.83
C VAL A 735 17.83 -13.02 -11.00
N PHE A 736 17.51 -14.14 -10.37
CA PHE A 736 18.46 -15.03 -9.71
C PHE A 736 18.94 -16.10 -10.68
N SER A 737 20.26 -16.17 -10.94
CA SER A 737 20.82 -17.15 -11.89
C SER A 737 21.51 -18.31 -11.15
N PRO A 738 20.95 -19.54 -11.14
CA PRO A 738 21.52 -20.67 -10.40
C PRO A 738 22.98 -21.01 -10.76
N GLU A 739 23.37 -20.79 -12.02
CA GLU A 739 24.70 -21.04 -12.56
C GLU A 739 25.79 -20.19 -11.90
N LEU A 740 25.43 -19.01 -11.37
CA LEU A 740 26.33 -18.15 -10.60
C LEU A 740 26.48 -18.60 -9.13
N GLY A 741 25.79 -19.67 -8.71
CA GLY A 741 25.82 -20.20 -7.35
C GLY A 741 24.76 -19.60 -6.41
N ALA A 742 24.70 -20.12 -5.19
CA ALA A 742 23.61 -19.89 -4.25
C ALA A 742 23.35 -18.42 -3.88
N MET A 743 22.07 -18.11 -3.59
CA MET A 743 21.59 -16.78 -3.23
C MET A 743 21.23 -16.67 -1.75
N LEU A 744 21.77 -15.63 -1.10
CA LEU A 744 21.39 -15.20 0.24
C LEU A 744 20.33 -14.09 0.16
N VAL A 745 19.29 -14.18 0.97
CA VAL A 745 18.30 -13.11 1.19
C VAL A 745 18.39 -12.65 2.65
N ILE A 746 19.10 -11.53 2.90
CA ILE A 746 19.39 -11.05 4.25
C ILE A 746 18.62 -9.78 4.58
N GLY A 747 18.14 -9.67 5.83
CA GLY A 747 17.46 -8.47 6.32
C GLY A 747 16.77 -8.66 7.68
N GLY A 748 16.28 -7.56 8.25
CA GLY A 748 15.62 -7.56 9.56
C GLY A 748 14.26 -8.29 9.61
N PRO A 749 13.56 -8.25 10.76
CA PRO A 749 12.19 -8.76 10.88
C PRO A 749 11.21 -8.01 9.94
N ARG A 750 10.21 -8.73 9.40
CA ARG A 750 9.14 -8.19 8.52
C ARG A 750 9.59 -7.50 7.22
N THR A 751 10.87 -7.55 6.86
CA THR A 751 11.43 -6.90 5.66
C THR A 751 11.07 -7.54 4.32
N GLY A 752 10.50 -8.76 4.32
CA GLY A 752 10.06 -9.46 3.09
C GLY A 752 10.77 -10.77 2.75
N LYS A 753 11.71 -11.26 3.59
CA LYS A 753 12.50 -12.50 3.36
C LYS A 753 11.67 -13.68 2.83
N THR A 754 10.68 -14.13 3.60
CA THR A 754 9.74 -15.20 3.23
C THR A 754 8.93 -14.91 1.96
N GLY A 755 8.70 -13.63 1.63
CA GLY A 755 8.02 -13.18 0.41
C GLY A 755 8.90 -13.32 -0.84
N CYS A 756 10.19 -13.03 -0.73
CA CYS A 756 11.16 -13.27 -1.80
C CYS A 756 11.28 -14.78 -2.12
N LEU A 757 11.37 -15.64 -1.08
CA LEU A 757 11.31 -17.09 -1.29
C LEU A 757 9.99 -17.55 -1.93
N ALA A 758 8.85 -16.96 -1.55
CA ALA A 758 7.56 -17.28 -2.17
C ALA A 758 7.54 -16.91 -3.66
N MET A 759 8.10 -15.75 -4.03
CA MET A 759 8.16 -15.30 -5.42
C MET A 759 9.07 -16.21 -6.26
N LEU A 760 10.29 -16.49 -5.79
CA LEU A 760 11.21 -17.44 -6.44
C LEU A 760 10.58 -18.84 -6.60
N ALA A 761 9.83 -19.31 -5.60
CA ALA A 761 9.13 -20.58 -5.64
C ALA A 761 7.95 -20.61 -6.63
N GLU A 762 7.34 -19.46 -6.91
CA GLU A 762 6.26 -19.30 -7.89
C GLU A 762 6.83 -19.24 -9.30
N THR A 763 7.80 -18.36 -9.55
CA THR A 763 8.48 -18.24 -10.85
C THR A 763 9.09 -19.57 -11.29
N ALA A 764 9.77 -20.29 -10.39
CA ALA A 764 10.32 -21.60 -10.70
C ALA A 764 9.26 -22.64 -11.10
N ARG A 765 8.06 -22.59 -10.53
CA ARG A 765 6.97 -23.50 -10.91
C ARG A 765 6.37 -23.12 -12.28
N THR A 766 6.37 -21.84 -12.63
CA THR A 766 5.91 -21.34 -13.94
C THR A 766 6.92 -21.61 -15.07
N GLU A 767 8.18 -21.16 -14.93
CA GLU A 767 9.19 -21.22 -15.99
C GLU A 767 9.70 -22.64 -16.29
N LEU A 768 9.78 -23.50 -15.27
CA LEU A 768 10.34 -24.84 -15.42
C LEU A 768 9.29 -25.83 -15.97
N GLY A 769 8.01 -25.66 -15.61
CA GLY A 769 6.86 -26.40 -16.15
C GLY A 769 6.49 -27.70 -15.42
N ALA A 770 5.39 -28.33 -15.86
CA ALA A 770 4.72 -29.42 -15.13
C ALA A 770 5.46 -30.79 -15.08
N GLY A 771 6.57 -30.94 -15.81
CA GLY A 771 7.44 -32.14 -15.77
C GLY A 771 8.80 -31.88 -15.10
N SER A 772 8.92 -30.75 -14.40
CA SER A 772 10.19 -30.11 -14.03
C SER A 772 10.38 -30.05 -12.51
N PRO A 773 11.56 -29.66 -12.00
CA PRO A 773 12.06 -30.25 -10.77
C PRO A 773 11.46 -29.73 -9.47
N ALA A 774 11.64 -30.53 -8.42
CA ALA A 774 11.14 -30.26 -7.09
C ALA A 774 11.65 -28.91 -6.55
N VAL A 775 10.69 -27.99 -6.34
CA VAL A 775 10.86 -26.79 -5.52
C VAL A 775 10.66 -27.19 -4.06
N VAL A 776 11.73 -27.66 -3.42
CA VAL A 776 11.74 -28.13 -2.04
C VAL A 776 11.85 -26.93 -1.11
N VAL A 777 10.78 -26.65 -0.37
CA VAL A 777 10.85 -25.69 0.75
C VAL A 777 11.22 -26.46 2.00
N LEU A 778 12.35 -26.10 2.62
CA LEU A 778 12.82 -26.72 3.85
C LEU A 778 11.79 -26.53 4.97
N SER A 779 11.52 -27.61 5.70
CA SER A 779 10.65 -27.59 6.87
C SER A 779 11.24 -26.75 8.00
N VAL A 780 10.37 -26.19 8.84
CA VAL A 780 10.77 -25.57 10.12
C VAL A 780 10.87 -26.62 11.23
N ASP A 781 10.23 -27.78 11.06
CA ASP A 781 10.45 -28.94 11.93
C ASP A 781 11.82 -29.58 11.61
N PRO A 782 12.77 -29.65 12.59
CA PRO A 782 14.07 -30.26 12.37
C PRO A 782 14.04 -31.75 12.02
N GLU A 783 13.01 -32.50 12.44
CA GLU A 783 12.92 -33.92 12.06
C GLU A 783 12.72 -34.07 10.55
N THR A 784 11.68 -33.42 10.01
CA THR A 784 11.37 -33.46 8.57
C THR A 784 12.40 -32.71 7.73
N ALA A 785 13.03 -31.66 8.26
CA ALA A 785 14.13 -30.95 7.59
C ALA A 785 15.39 -31.83 7.42
N TRP A 786 15.65 -32.75 8.34
CA TRP A 786 16.71 -33.77 8.18
C TRP A 786 16.36 -34.72 7.03
N ASP A 787 15.15 -35.28 7.02
CA ASP A 787 14.71 -36.25 6.01
C ASP A 787 14.76 -35.65 4.60
N GLN A 788 14.38 -34.37 4.48
CA GLN A 788 14.56 -33.58 3.26
C GLN A 788 16.04 -33.46 2.89
N LEU A 789 16.89 -32.90 3.75
CA LEU A 789 18.29 -32.60 3.40
C LEU A 789 19.15 -33.84 3.11
N TRP A 790 18.78 -35.01 3.62
CA TRP A 790 19.42 -36.29 3.33
C TRP A 790 18.70 -37.13 2.25
N SER A 791 17.61 -36.64 1.64
CA SER A 791 16.91 -37.38 0.60
C SER A 791 17.76 -37.59 -0.68
N PRO A 792 17.66 -38.73 -1.37
CA PRO A 792 18.33 -38.95 -2.65
C PRO A 792 17.87 -37.98 -3.74
N GLU A 793 16.63 -37.50 -3.66
CA GLU A 793 15.98 -36.62 -4.63
C GLU A 793 16.71 -35.28 -4.76
N LEU A 794 17.11 -34.69 -3.62
CA LEU A 794 17.93 -33.47 -3.55
C LEU A 794 19.38 -33.67 -4.02
N THR A 795 19.78 -34.89 -4.38
CA THR A 795 21.11 -35.21 -4.92
C THR A 795 21.09 -35.73 -6.37
N SER A 796 19.90 -35.91 -6.97
CA SER A 796 19.74 -36.63 -8.25
C SER A 796 19.07 -35.83 -9.37
N ARG A 797 18.69 -34.57 -9.13
CA ARG A 797 18.13 -33.66 -10.16
C ARG A 797 18.66 -32.24 -10.00
N HIS A 798 18.70 -31.48 -11.09
CA HIS A 798 18.54 -30.02 -11.03
C HIS A 798 17.26 -29.70 -10.24
N GLY A 799 17.18 -28.57 -9.53
CA GLY A 799 16.04 -28.25 -8.68
C GLY A 799 16.21 -26.96 -7.91
N LEU A 800 15.32 -26.67 -6.96
CA LEU A 800 15.36 -25.46 -6.15
C LEU A 800 15.08 -25.76 -4.67
N LEU A 801 16.08 -25.58 -3.82
CA LEU A 801 15.99 -25.70 -2.36
C LEU A 801 15.83 -24.32 -1.73
N LEU A 802 14.77 -24.12 -0.95
CA LEU A 802 14.42 -22.85 -0.32
C LEU A 802 14.39 -22.99 1.21
N ALA A 803 15.35 -22.36 1.90
CA ALA A 803 15.45 -22.42 3.37
C ALA A 803 15.15 -21.04 4.00
N ASP A 804 14.18 -20.97 4.92
CA ASP A 804 13.74 -19.70 5.53
C ASP A 804 14.20 -19.57 6.99
N ASP A 805 14.83 -18.43 7.29
CA ASP A 805 15.43 -18.01 8.57
C ASP A 805 16.41 -19.04 9.16
N VAL A 806 17.50 -19.31 8.44
CA VAL A 806 18.47 -20.36 8.79
C VAL A 806 19.17 -20.09 10.13
N ASP A 807 19.34 -18.83 10.54
CA ASP A 807 19.74 -18.44 11.90
C ASP A 807 18.82 -19.06 12.96
N LEU A 808 17.50 -18.91 12.75
CA LEU A 808 16.48 -19.39 13.66
C LEU A 808 16.39 -20.92 13.65
N PHE A 809 16.45 -21.55 12.47
CA PHE A 809 16.50 -23.00 12.32
C PHE A 809 17.67 -23.63 13.09
N LEU A 810 18.90 -23.15 12.86
CA LEU A 810 20.11 -23.66 13.55
C LEU A 810 20.09 -23.36 15.07
N SER A 811 19.32 -22.37 15.52
CA SER A 811 19.15 -22.09 16.96
C SER A 811 18.18 -23.05 17.68
N GLN A 812 17.28 -23.72 16.95
CA GLN A 812 16.32 -24.69 17.50
C GLN A 812 16.91 -26.10 17.67
N VAL A 813 18.11 -26.33 17.15
CA VAL A 813 18.75 -27.64 17.06
C VAL A 813 19.98 -27.69 17.96
N ASP A 814 20.15 -28.77 18.71
CA ASP A 814 21.28 -29.00 19.60
C ASP A 814 22.58 -29.40 18.89
N GLU A 815 23.70 -29.28 19.59
CA GLU A 815 24.98 -29.83 19.16
C GLU A 815 24.98 -31.36 19.40
N PRO A 816 25.44 -32.22 18.47
CA PRO A 816 26.15 -31.96 17.20
C PRO A 816 25.26 -31.83 15.95
N TYR A 817 23.93 -31.96 16.06
CA TYR A 817 23.03 -31.90 14.90
C TYR A 817 23.13 -30.56 14.15
N ARG A 818 23.30 -29.46 14.88
CA ARG A 818 23.50 -28.12 14.33
C ARG A 818 24.69 -28.05 13.37
N SER A 819 25.84 -28.62 13.73
CA SER A 819 27.01 -28.69 12.85
C SER A 819 26.75 -29.58 11.63
N ALA A 820 26.11 -30.74 11.81
CA ALA A 820 25.76 -31.62 10.69
C ALA A 820 24.82 -30.94 9.67
N PHE A 821 23.81 -30.18 10.12
CA PHE A 821 22.96 -29.37 9.25
C PHE A 821 23.76 -28.27 8.53
N ALA A 822 24.63 -27.54 9.25
CA ALA A 822 25.43 -26.47 8.66
C ALA A 822 26.43 -27.00 7.62
N GLU A 823 27.08 -28.13 7.87
CA GLU A 823 27.98 -28.81 6.92
C GLU A 823 27.22 -29.29 5.67
N ARG A 824 26.07 -29.96 5.86
CA ARG A 824 25.23 -30.46 4.76
C ARG A 824 24.71 -29.32 3.88
N LEU A 825 24.23 -28.23 4.49
CA LEU A 825 23.83 -27.02 3.76
C LEU A 825 25.02 -26.37 3.05
N THR A 826 26.19 -26.25 3.69
CA THR A 826 27.41 -25.69 3.06
C THR A 826 27.83 -26.50 1.83
N LEU A 827 27.72 -27.83 1.87
CA LEU A 827 28.02 -28.70 0.73
C LEU A 827 27.06 -28.48 -0.44
N LEU A 828 25.76 -28.31 -0.17
CA LEU A 828 24.76 -28.00 -1.20
C LEU A 828 24.95 -26.59 -1.78
N LEU A 829 25.18 -25.57 -0.94
CA LEU A 829 25.49 -24.20 -1.36
C LEU A 829 26.66 -24.18 -2.34
N ARG A 830 27.79 -24.81 -1.97
CA ARG A 830 29.01 -24.88 -2.79
C ARG A 830 28.86 -25.65 -4.11
N ARG A 831 27.87 -26.54 -4.22
CA ARG A 831 27.61 -27.35 -5.42
C ARG A 831 26.50 -26.82 -6.31
N SER A 832 25.74 -25.81 -5.87
CA SER A 832 24.61 -25.22 -6.63
C SER A 832 24.98 -24.82 -8.07
N ALA A 833 26.16 -24.23 -8.28
CA ALA A 833 26.68 -23.87 -9.61
C ALA A 833 27.11 -25.08 -10.49
N THR A 834 27.20 -26.29 -9.92
CA THR A 834 27.72 -27.50 -10.60
C THR A 834 26.63 -28.55 -10.83
N GLY A 835 25.41 -28.13 -11.17
CA GLY A 835 24.31 -29.01 -11.58
C GLY A 835 23.47 -29.64 -10.46
N PHE A 836 23.83 -29.39 -9.19
CA PHE A 836 22.99 -29.73 -8.02
C PHE A 836 21.77 -28.78 -7.95
N PRO A 837 20.79 -28.99 -7.05
CA PRO A 837 19.74 -28.01 -6.82
C PRO A 837 20.30 -26.60 -6.55
N ALA A 838 19.70 -25.61 -7.20
CA ALA A 838 19.86 -24.21 -6.86
C ALA A 838 19.44 -24.00 -5.40
N VAL A 839 20.20 -23.24 -4.62
CA VAL A 839 19.89 -23.00 -3.22
C VAL A 839 19.65 -21.51 -2.99
N VAL A 840 18.50 -21.18 -2.42
CA VAL A 840 18.22 -19.83 -1.90
C VAL A 840 17.87 -19.95 -0.42
N PHE A 841 18.51 -19.14 0.40
CA PHE A 841 18.29 -19.17 1.85
C PHE A 841 18.17 -17.77 2.43
N THR A 842 17.33 -17.62 3.46
CA THR A 842 17.16 -16.34 4.15
C THR A 842 17.87 -16.33 5.50
N ALA A 843 18.41 -15.17 5.86
CA ALA A 843 19.08 -14.95 7.14
C ALA A 843 18.59 -13.66 7.81
N SER A 844 18.60 -13.66 9.13
CA SER A 844 18.34 -12.50 9.98
C SER A 844 19.62 -11.81 10.44
N ARG A 845 20.76 -12.53 10.48
CA ARG A 845 22.08 -12.02 10.90
C ARG A 845 23.20 -12.73 10.11
N ALA A 846 24.43 -12.29 10.30
CA ALA A 846 25.64 -12.91 9.74
C ALA A 846 26.54 -13.50 10.84
N THR A 847 25.94 -14.14 11.85
CA THR A 847 26.59 -14.47 13.13
C THR A 847 26.50 -15.95 13.49
N GLY A 848 27.51 -16.48 14.20
CA GLY A 848 27.53 -17.89 14.62
C GLY A 848 27.64 -18.84 13.42
N HIS A 849 27.05 -20.04 13.51
CA HIS A 849 27.14 -21.06 12.46
C HIS A 849 26.59 -20.60 11.10
N ALA A 850 25.62 -19.67 11.08
CA ALA A 850 25.09 -19.09 9.85
C ALA A 850 26.13 -18.26 9.06
N SER A 851 27.18 -17.73 9.71
CA SER A 851 28.24 -16.96 9.04
C SER A 851 28.97 -17.76 7.94
N VAL A 852 29.14 -19.08 8.13
CA VAL A 852 29.76 -19.97 7.14
C VAL A 852 28.87 -20.14 5.90
N LEU A 853 27.55 -20.17 6.10
CA LEU A 853 26.56 -20.24 5.01
C LEU A 853 26.49 -18.90 4.26
N VAL A 854 26.42 -17.79 4.99
CA VAL A 854 26.45 -16.42 4.45
C VAL A 854 27.71 -16.18 3.61
N ALA A 855 28.88 -16.61 4.08
CA ALA A 855 30.14 -16.52 3.32
C ALA A 855 30.26 -17.50 2.14
N ALA A 856 29.33 -18.45 2.00
CA ALA A 856 29.25 -19.40 0.88
C ALA A 856 28.20 -19.00 -0.18
N ALA A 857 27.46 -17.91 0.01
CA ALA A 857 26.55 -17.36 -0.98
C ALA A 857 27.32 -16.52 -2.02
N ALA A 858 27.08 -16.78 -3.30
CA ALA A 858 27.69 -16.03 -4.40
C ALA A 858 26.83 -14.81 -4.81
N GLN A 859 25.51 -14.93 -4.67
CA GLN A 859 24.54 -13.86 -4.91
C GLN A 859 23.95 -13.40 -3.57
N THR A 860 23.65 -12.11 -3.40
CA THR A 860 23.05 -11.59 -2.15
C THR A 860 22.05 -10.47 -2.44
N LEU A 861 20.81 -10.67 -1.97
CA LEU A 861 19.76 -9.66 -1.90
C LEU A 861 19.68 -9.10 -0.48
N ARG A 862 19.81 -7.77 -0.34
CA ARG A 862 19.84 -7.09 0.96
C ARG A 862 18.58 -6.27 1.17
N LEU A 863 17.70 -6.67 2.07
CA LEU A 863 16.42 -5.99 2.30
C LEU A 863 16.63 -4.74 3.17
N VAL A 864 16.12 -3.60 2.70
CA VAL A 864 16.49 -2.24 3.16
C VAL A 864 15.79 -1.82 4.46
N GLY A 865 14.68 -2.48 4.81
CA GLY A 865 13.87 -2.11 5.98
C GLY A 865 14.41 -2.58 7.34
N GLY A 866 13.86 -2.00 8.40
CA GLY A 866 14.24 -2.27 9.79
C GLY A 866 15.33 -1.32 10.30
N ASP A 867 16.15 -1.79 11.23
CA ASP A 867 17.23 -1.00 11.84
C ASP A 867 18.40 -0.74 10.88
N ARG A 868 18.97 0.47 10.95
CA ARG A 868 20.09 0.91 10.10
C ARG A 868 21.38 0.17 10.45
N ALA A 869 21.66 -0.08 11.72
CA ALA A 869 22.87 -0.82 12.11
C ALA A 869 22.78 -2.29 11.66
N ALA A 870 21.61 -2.91 11.73
CA ALA A 870 21.37 -4.24 11.17
C ALA A 870 21.58 -4.30 9.64
N TYR A 871 21.11 -3.30 8.88
CA TYR A 871 21.35 -3.22 7.43
C TYR A 871 22.84 -3.07 7.09
N VAL A 872 23.56 -2.21 7.81
CA VAL A 872 25.02 -2.02 7.63
C VAL A 872 25.81 -3.26 8.06
N MET A 873 25.40 -3.98 9.12
CA MET A 873 25.99 -5.28 9.49
C MET A 873 25.70 -6.41 8.49
N ALA A 874 24.64 -6.30 7.69
CA ALA A 874 24.42 -7.14 6.51
C ALA A 874 25.29 -6.72 5.30
N GLY A 875 26.15 -5.70 5.46
CA GLY A 875 27.04 -5.14 4.45
C GLY A 875 26.41 -4.07 3.55
N GLY A 876 25.22 -3.57 3.87
CA GLY A 876 24.54 -2.53 3.09
C GLY A 876 25.15 -1.13 3.30
N GLU A 877 25.18 -0.33 2.22
CA GLU A 877 25.73 1.03 2.29
C GLU A 877 24.85 1.94 3.19
N PRO A 878 25.43 2.75 4.10
CA PRO A 878 24.63 3.57 5.02
C PRO A 878 23.70 4.59 4.34
N SER A 879 23.93 4.94 3.07
CA SER A 879 23.10 5.83 2.24
C SER A 879 21.79 5.21 1.75
N ASP A 880 21.75 3.87 1.62
CA ASP A 880 20.66 3.15 0.96
C ASP A 880 19.52 2.83 1.94
N HIS A 881 19.84 2.80 3.24
CA HIS A 881 18.89 2.50 4.30
C HIS A 881 17.75 3.53 4.33
N ARG A 882 16.50 3.05 4.40
CA ARG A 882 15.32 3.90 4.64
C ARG A 882 14.50 3.34 5.81
N SER A 883 14.27 4.16 6.83
CA SER A 883 13.47 3.81 8.02
C SER A 883 12.04 3.34 7.69
N HIS A 884 11.46 3.84 6.60
CA HIS A 884 10.10 3.56 6.15
C HIS A 884 10.04 2.64 4.91
N ALA A 885 11.11 1.92 4.60
CA ALA A 885 11.12 0.94 3.51
C ALA A 885 10.07 -0.16 3.74
N GLY A 886 9.13 -0.27 2.79
CA GLY A 886 8.12 -1.32 2.77
C GLY A 886 8.72 -2.72 2.53
N PRO A 887 7.97 -3.81 2.83
CA PRO A 887 8.43 -5.17 2.59
C PRO A 887 8.84 -5.40 1.12
N GLY A 888 9.93 -6.13 0.91
CA GLY A 888 10.46 -6.42 -0.41
C GLY A 888 11.34 -5.32 -1.02
N ARG A 889 11.42 -4.12 -0.42
CA ARG A 889 12.40 -3.10 -0.85
C ARG A 889 13.82 -3.55 -0.47
N ALA A 890 14.72 -3.54 -1.44
CA ALA A 890 16.01 -4.21 -1.38
C ALA A 890 17.12 -3.46 -2.14
N ASN A 891 18.36 -3.90 -1.97
CA ASN A 891 19.47 -3.70 -2.90
C ASN A 891 19.88 -5.06 -3.49
N TRP A 892 20.03 -5.12 -4.82
CA TRP A 892 20.43 -6.29 -5.61
C TRP A 892 21.62 -5.91 -6.52
N HIS A 893 22.77 -6.54 -6.30
CA HIS A 893 24.03 -6.23 -7.02
C HIS A 893 24.42 -4.73 -7.06
N GLY A 894 24.06 -3.96 -6.03
CA GLY A 894 24.30 -2.51 -5.95
C GLY A 894 23.11 -1.65 -6.38
N LEU A 895 22.14 -2.20 -7.12
CA LEU A 895 20.97 -1.49 -7.60
C LEU A 895 19.82 -1.54 -6.56
N PRO A 896 19.09 -0.42 -6.33
CA PRO A 896 17.82 -0.47 -5.62
C PRO A 896 16.85 -1.42 -6.33
N CYS A 897 16.08 -2.19 -5.56
CA CYS A 897 15.22 -3.25 -6.07
C CYS A 897 13.92 -3.32 -5.27
N GLN A 898 12.85 -3.78 -5.91
CA GLN A 898 11.59 -4.15 -5.27
C GLN A 898 11.26 -5.60 -5.64
N VAL A 899 11.26 -6.47 -4.64
CA VAL A 899 10.78 -7.86 -4.76
C VAL A 899 9.29 -7.82 -5.09
N ALA A 900 8.87 -8.63 -6.07
CA ALA A 900 7.47 -8.78 -6.42
C ALA A 900 6.71 -9.63 -5.40
N ARG A 901 5.43 -9.33 -5.24
CA ARG A 901 4.51 -10.08 -4.39
C ARG A 901 4.02 -11.32 -5.13
N SER A 902 4.47 -12.46 -4.64
CA SER A 902 3.92 -13.77 -4.97
C SER A 902 2.42 -13.86 -4.70
N THR A 903 1.69 -14.55 -5.58
CA THR A 903 0.26 -14.84 -5.40
C THR A 903 -0.01 -15.92 -4.35
N ARG A 904 1.00 -16.74 -4.02
CA ARG A 904 0.89 -17.89 -3.11
C ARG A 904 1.87 -17.77 -1.93
N PRO A 905 1.41 -17.71 -0.67
CA PRO A 905 2.33 -17.59 0.46
C PRO A 905 3.17 -18.87 0.60
N LEU A 906 4.46 -18.75 0.96
CA LEU A 906 5.42 -19.86 1.03
C LEU A 906 4.90 -21.08 1.81
N ARG A 907 4.08 -20.87 2.85
CA ARG A 907 3.43 -21.95 3.63
C ARG A 907 2.53 -22.88 2.78
N ALA A 908 1.88 -22.38 1.73
CA ALA A 908 1.08 -23.18 0.80
C ALA A 908 1.95 -24.02 -0.14
N LEU A 909 3.24 -23.65 -0.28
CA LEU A 909 4.25 -24.33 -1.08
C LEU A 909 5.04 -25.37 -0.25
N ARG A 910 4.83 -25.39 1.08
CA ARG A 910 5.32 -26.42 2.03
C ARG A 910 4.39 -27.64 2.16
N GLY A 911 3.20 -27.61 1.57
CA GLY A 911 2.38 -28.80 1.35
C GLY A 911 2.73 -29.47 0.01
N HIS A 912 2.38 -30.75 -0.15
CA HIS A 912 2.81 -31.63 -1.24
C HIS A 912 4.28 -32.09 -1.17
N SER A 913 4.73 -32.46 0.03
CA SER A 913 5.54 -33.70 0.18
C SER A 913 4.59 -34.89 0.42
N ASP A 914 3.54 -34.97 -0.39
CA ASP A 914 2.67 -36.14 -0.48
C ASP A 914 3.30 -37.10 -1.51
N HIS A 915 3.38 -38.38 -1.14
CA HIS A 915 3.95 -39.49 -1.92
C HIS A 915 5.49 -39.61 -1.97
N ALA A 916 6.06 -40.16 -0.89
CA ALA A 916 7.23 -41.04 -0.96
C ALA A 916 7.12 -42.17 0.09
N GLY A 917 5.96 -42.85 0.12
CA GLY A 917 5.57 -43.77 1.20
C GLY A 917 4.98 -43.04 2.41
N ASP A 918 4.26 -43.77 3.25
CA ASP A 918 3.84 -43.29 4.58
C ASP A 918 4.95 -43.68 5.58
N PRO A 919 5.54 -42.77 6.38
CA PRO A 919 6.56 -43.10 7.39
C PRO A 919 6.00 -43.88 8.61
N ARG A 920 4.93 -44.65 8.39
CA ARG A 920 4.20 -45.51 9.33
C ARG A 920 4.38 -47.01 9.03
N ASP A 921 4.99 -47.40 7.92
CA ASP A 921 5.28 -48.82 7.66
C ASP A 921 6.20 -49.37 8.75
N ALA A 922 5.64 -50.30 9.53
CA ALA A 922 6.15 -50.68 10.83
C ALA A 922 7.39 -51.58 10.74
N LEU A 923 8.51 -51.17 11.37
CA LEU A 923 9.70 -51.99 11.63
C LEU A 923 9.99 -52.98 10.49
N ALA A 924 10.43 -52.43 9.34
CA ALA A 924 10.65 -53.12 8.07
C ALA A 924 11.83 -54.12 8.12
N LEU A 925 11.63 -55.15 8.94
CA LEU A 925 12.50 -56.28 9.22
C LEU A 925 11.74 -57.54 8.84
N SER A 926 12.42 -58.50 8.22
CA SER A 926 11.81 -59.78 7.85
C SER A 926 11.28 -60.52 9.09
N ASP A 927 10.30 -61.41 8.89
CA ASP A 927 9.65 -62.15 9.99
C ASP A 927 10.61 -63.05 10.79
N THR A 928 11.81 -63.29 10.25
CA THR A 928 12.91 -64.07 10.86
C THR A 928 13.99 -63.23 11.55
N GLU A 929 13.94 -61.89 11.50
CA GLU A 929 15.00 -61.03 12.05
C GLU A 929 14.80 -60.70 13.53
N ASN A 930 15.82 -61.03 14.33
CA ASN A 930 15.93 -60.61 15.73
C ASN A 930 16.32 -59.13 15.83
N LEU A 931 15.67 -58.40 16.74
CA LEU A 931 15.91 -56.99 17.00
C LEU A 931 16.69 -56.78 18.31
N LEU A 932 17.70 -55.91 18.28
CA LEU A 932 18.33 -55.38 19.50
C LEU A 932 17.71 -54.02 19.83
N VAL A 933 17.48 -53.73 21.10
CA VAL A 933 16.92 -52.43 21.53
C VAL A 933 17.82 -51.82 22.60
N ALA A 934 18.26 -50.59 22.35
CA ALA A 934 18.96 -49.76 23.33
C ALA A 934 18.12 -48.50 23.59
N ALA A 935 17.70 -48.30 24.85
CA ALA A 935 16.84 -47.18 25.20
C ALA A 935 17.06 -46.68 26.63
N ARG A 936 16.70 -45.43 26.90
CA ARG A 936 16.65 -44.92 28.29
C ARG A 936 15.44 -45.41 29.10
N ARG A 937 14.40 -45.93 28.42
CA ARG A 937 13.21 -46.55 29.05
C ARG A 937 12.76 -47.72 28.17
N ILE A 938 12.97 -48.95 28.63
CA ILE A 938 12.64 -50.16 27.86
C ILE A 938 11.15 -50.55 27.96
N GLU A 939 10.49 -50.28 29.10
CA GLU A 939 9.10 -50.72 29.36
C GLU A 939 8.04 -50.17 28.36
N PRO A 940 8.07 -48.90 27.93
CA PRO A 940 7.13 -48.41 26.91
C PRO A 940 7.35 -49.09 25.55
N LEU A 941 8.61 -49.29 25.17
CA LEU A 941 8.99 -49.95 23.92
C LEU A 941 8.65 -51.42 23.94
N ARG A 942 8.78 -52.09 25.09
CA ARG A 942 8.36 -53.48 25.29
C ARG A 942 6.89 -53.66 24.89
N ARG A 943 5.99 -52.79 25.34
CA ARG A 943 4.56 -52.83 24.99
C ARG A 943 4.31 -52.61 23.50
N ILE A 944 5.01 -51.65 22.88
CA ILE A 944 4.91 -51.37 21.44
C ILE A 944 5.43 -52.55 20.61
N LEU A 945 6.50 -53.21 21.04
CA LEU A 945 7.09 -54.36 20.37
C LEU A 945 6.27 -55.64 20.57
N GLU A 946 5.73 -55.88 21.77
CA GLU A 946 4.78 -56.95 22.06
C GLU A 946 3.50 -56.81 21.20
N ALA A 947 2.96 -55.58 21.08
CA ALA A 947 1.84 -55.28 20.19
C ALA A 947 2.17 -55.48 18.69
N ARG A 948 3.45 -55.36 18.31
CA ARG A 948 3.97 -55.68 16.95
C ARG A 948 4.48 -57.12 16.80
N GLY A 949 4.14 -58.00 17.74
CA GLY A 949 4.41 -59.45 17.66
C GLY A 949 5.84 -59.89 18.02
N PHE A 950 6.63 -59.07 18.70
CA PHE A 950 7.96 -59.45 19.18
C PHE A 950 7.90 -60.09 20.57
N ALA A 951 8.46 -61.29 20.70
CA ALA A 951 8.80 -61.90 21.97
C ALA A 951 9.96 -61.10 22.62
N CYS A 952 9.64 -60.33 23.65
CA CYS A 952 10.56 -59.40 24.29
C CYS A 952 11.31 -60.07 25.46
N THR A 953 12.61 -59.82 25.59
CA THR A 953 13.47 -60.32 26.68
C THR A 953 14.44 -59.22 27.10
N THR A 954 14.69 -59.05 28.40
CA THR A 954 15.66 -58.04 28.88
C THR A 954 17.10 -58.51 28.68
N LEU A 955 18.04 -57.57 28.56
CA LEU A 955 19.46 -57.87 28.37
C LEU A 955 20.01 -58.74 29.52
N ASP A 956 19.73 -58.39 30.78
CA ASP A 956 20.13 -59.19 31.95
C ASP A 956 19.56 -60.62 31.93
N ALA A 957 18.30 -60.79 31.52
CA ALA A 957 17.70 -62.13 31.42
C ALA A 957 18.36 -62.96 30.30
N TRP A 958 18.63 -62.34 29.15
CA TRP A 958 19.30 -62.99 28.02
C TRP A 958 20.77 -63.35 28.32
N LEU A 959 21.46 -62.56 29.15
CA LEU A 959 22.80 -62.87 29.64
C LEU A 959 22.79 -63.96 30.73
N GLY A 960 21.75 -63.97 31.57
CA GLY A 960 21.58 -64.91 32.68
C GLY A 960 21.19 -66.33 32.28
N ASP A 961 20.54 -66.51 31.12
CA ASP A 961 20.07 -67.82 30.61
C ASP A 961 21.21 -68.70 30.01
N ARG A 962 22.46 -68.47 30.46
CA ARG A 962 23.68 -69.15 29.98
C ARG A 962 24.18 -70.20 30.98
N ALA A 963 24.35 -71.43 30.51
CA ALA A 963 25.24 -72.39 31.16
C ALA A 963 26.71 -71.91 31.07
N PRO A 964 27.49 -72.01 32.16
CA PRO A 964 28.89 -71.56 32.16
C PRO A 964 29.74 -72.45 31.25
N GLY A 965 30.25 -71.87 30.16
CA GLY A 965 31.04 -72.55 29.12
C GLY A 965 30.57 -72.33 27.69
N ALA A 966 29.40 -71.72 27.48
CA ALA A 966 28.91 -71.35 26.14
C ALA A 966 29.87 -70.36 25.43
N GLY A 967 30.14 -70.61 24.15
CA GLY A 967 31.14 -69.92 23.33
C GLY A 967 30.87 -68.43 23.03
N PRO A 968 31.56 -67.84 22.03
CA PRO A 968 31.44 -66.42 21.70
C PRO A 968 29.97 -66.04 21.47
N MET A 969 29.58 -64.88 21.98
CA MET A 969 28.17 -64.53 22.14
C MET A 969 27.53 -64.10 20.82
N GLN A 970 27.00 -65.10 20.11
CA GLN A 970 26.05 -64.93 19.02
C GLN A 970 24.71 -64.43 19.57
N ALA A 971 23.92 -63.75 18.74
CA ALA A 971 22.54 -63.37 19.06
C ALA A 971 21.63 -64.61 19.17
N PRO A 972 20.34 -64.48 19.55
CA PRO A 972 19.41 -65.61 19.53
C PRO A 972 19.40 -66.29 18.16
N ASN A 973 19.49 -67.63 18.12
CA ASN A 973 19.31 -68.37 16.87
C ASN A 973 17.89 -68.12 16.34
N ALA A 974 17.74 -68.02 15.02
CA ALA A 974 16.45 -67.76 14.35
C ALA A 974 15.50 -68.99 14.33
N ASP A 975 15.68 -69.91 15.29
CA ASP A 975 14.86 -71.10 15.44
C ASP A 975 13.54 -70.79 16.18
N ALA A 976 12.47 -71.41 15.70
CA ALA A 976 11.09 -71.34 16.20
C ALA A 976 10.36 -69.97 16.08
N ALA A 977 9.80 -69.75 14.89
CA ALA A 977 8.47 -69.17 14.60
C ALA A 977 8.07 -67.75 15.08
N ASN A 978 8.77 -67.14 16.04
CA ASN A 978 8.42 -65.83 16.60
C ASN A 978 9.60 -64.85 16.48
N ARG A 979 9.31 -63.61 16.07
CA ARG A 979 10.25 -62.48 16.10
C ARG A 979 10.71 -62.25 17.54
N ARG A 980 12.02 -62.10 17.81
CA ARG A 980 12.53 -61.83 19.16
C ARG A 980 13.15 -60.43 19.27
N ALA A 981 12.98 -59.79 20.42
CA ALA A 981 13.60 -58.51 20.74
C ALA A 981 14.37 -58.58 22.07
N VAL A 982 15.66 -58.20 22.05
CA VAL A 982 16.50 -58.09 23.27
C VAL A 982 16.58 -56.62 23.68
N LEU A 983 15.97 -56.29 24.82
CA LEU A 983 15.87 -54.91 25.33
C LEU A 983 16.87 -54.68 26.46
N GLY A 984 17.85 -53.81 26.23
CA GLY A 984 18.76 -53.33 27.26
C GLY A 984 18.62 -51.83 27.49
N VAL A 985 18.76 -51.41 28.74
CA VAL A 985 18.96 -49.99 29.09
C VAL A 985 20.35 -49.56 28.62
N VAL A 986 20.52 -48.26 28.31
CA VAL A 986 21.79 -47.68 27.86
C VAL A 986 22.98 -48.07 28.74
N ASP A 987 22.80 -48.08 30.06
CA ASP A 987 23.87 -48.37 31.02
C ASP A 987 24.25 -49.86 31.05
N GLU A 988 23.27 -50.76 30.89
CA GLU A 988 23.48 -52.22 30.77
C GLU A 988 24.32 -52.54 29.52
N TRP A 989 23.98 -51.91 28.38
CA TRP A 989 24.75 -52.03 27.14
C TRP A 989 26.17 -51.42 27.24
N GLN A 990 26.37 -50.39 28.07
CA GLN A 990 27.71 -49.83 28.32
C GLN A 990 28.56 -50.73 29.22
N ALA A 991 27.95 -51.38 30.22
CA ALA A 991 28.64 -52.35 31.08
C ALA A 991 29.16 -53.55 30.26
N GLN A 992 28.42 -53.99 29.25
CA GLN A 992 28.83 -55.03 28.29
C GLN A 992 29.73 -54.46 27.17
N PHE A 993 30.94 -54.02 27.54
CA PHE A 993 31.85 -53.26 26.67
C PHE A 993 32.01 -53.87 25.26
N GLY A 994 31.60 -53.09 24.25
CA GLY A 994 31.70 -53.48 22.84
C GLY A 994 30.85 -54.68 22.43
N LEU A 995 29.87 -55.12 23.24
CA LEU A 995 28.92 -56.17 22.86
C LEU A 995 27.95 -55.67 21.79
N LEU A 996 27.23 -54.56 22.07
CA LEU A 996 26.24 -54.00 21.15
C LEU A 996 26.85 -53.67 19.79
N SER A 997 28.04 -53.07 19.77
CA SER A 997 28.75 -52.68 18.54
C SER A 997 29.14 -53.89 17.67
N ARG A 998 29.38 -55.06 18.27
CA ARG A 998 29.64 -56.32 17.53
C ARG A 998 28.34 -56.89 16.97
N LEU A 999 27.31 -57.04 17.81
CA LEU A 999 26.02 -57.60 17.39
C LEU A 999 25.30 -56.71 16.36
N ALA A 1000 25.51 -55.39 16.38
CA ALA A 1000 25.00 -54.44 15.39
C ALA A 1000 25.57 -54.64 13.96
N ALA A 1001 26.68 -55.36 13.79
CA ALA A 1001 27.15 -55.76 12.46
C ALA A 1001 26.33 -56.90 11.87
N GLU A 1002 25.70 -57.72 12.72
CA GLU A 1002 24.94 -58.90 12.32
C GLU A 1002 23.42 -58.68 12.38
N HIS A 1003 22.94 -57.77 13.25
CA HIS A 1003 21.52 -57.57 13.58
C HIS A 1003 21.09 -56.09 13.56
N PRO A 1004 19.82 -55.80 13.23
CA PRO A 1004 19.24 -54.47 13.35
C PRO A 1004 19.16 -53.99 14.81
N VAL A 1005 19.29 -52.67 15.02
CA VAL A 1005 19.25 -52.05 16.35
C VAL A 1005 18.24 -50.91 16.39
N LEU A 1006 17.28 -50.95 17.32
CA LEU A 1006 16.35 -49.87 17.63
C LEU A 1006 16.90 -49.00 18.77
N LEU A 1007 17.01 -47.69 18.51
CA LEU A 1007 17.60 -46.69 19.39
C LEU A 1007 16.52 -45.68 19.79
N SER A 1008 16.25 -45.50 21.08
CA SER A 1008 15.20 -44.58 21.54
C SER A 1008 15.57 -43.79 22.80
N GLY A 1009 15.47 -42.45 22.70
CA GLY A 1009 15.78 -41.52 23.78
C GLY A 1009 17.28 -41.41 24.12
N LEU A 1010 18.17 -41.92 23.25
CA LEU A 1010 19.61 -41.78 23.40
C LEU A 1010 20.06 -40.36 23.03
N SER A 1011 20.96 -39.80 23.82
CA SER A 1011 21.79 -38.67 23.45
C SER A 1011 22.87 -39.07 22.43
N THR A 1012 23.40 -38.09 21.74
CA THR A 1012 24.46 -38.28 20.72
C THR A 1012 25.80 -38.73 21.32
N GLY A 1013 26.04 -38.46 22.61
CA GLY A 1013 27.17 -39.00 23.36
C GLY A 1013 27.02 -40.50 23.66
N GLU A 1014 25.84 -40.93 24.11
CA GLU A 1014 25.53 -42.35 24.32
C GLU A 1014 25.58 -43.13 23.01
N HIS A 1015 25.02 -42.56 21.93
CA HIS A 1015 25.12 -43.13 20.58
C HIS A 1015 26.58 -43.38 20.16
N ARG A 1016 27.42 -42.35 20.18
CA ARG A 1016 28.86 -42.46 19.84
C ARG A 1016 29.63 -43.41 20.75
N THR A 1017 29.15 -43.67 21.97
CA THR A 1017 29.78 -44.57 22.93
C THR A 1017 29.43 -46.03 22.62
N LEU A 1018 28.15 -46.31 22.36
CA LEU A 1018 27.61 -47.65 22.06
C LEU A 1018 27.89 -48.10 20.62
N LEU A 1019 27.88 -47.18 19.67
CA LEU A 1019 27.97 -47.39 18.23
C LEU A 1019 29.09 -46.51 17.64
N ARG A 1020 30.33 -46.92 17.91
CA ARG A 1020 31.54 -46.22 17.47
C ARG A 1020 31.76 -46.40 15.97
N GLY A 1021 31.87 -45.29 15.24
CA GLY A 1021 32.17 -45.26 13.81
C GLY A 1021 30.94 -45.09 12.90
N ASP A 1022 29.73 -45.31 13.43
CA ASP A 1022 28.50 -45.04 12.71
C ASP A 1022 28.28 -43.53 12.48
N PRO A 1023 27.49 -43.14 11.45
CA PRO A 1023 27.08 -41.76 11.24
C PRO A 1023 26.21 -41.22 12.38
N LEU A 1024 25.93 -39.91 12.36
CA LEU A 1024 24.94 -39.33 13.26
C LEU A 1024 23.54 -39.81 12.84
N PRO A 1025 22.72 -40.36 13.75
CA PRO A 1025 21.38 -40.84 13.42
C PRO A 1025 20.45 -39.69 13.04
N PRO A 1026 19.30 -39.93 12.38
CA PRO A 1026 18.25 -38.92 12.26
C PRO A 1026 17.81 -38.42 13.64
N PRO A 1027 17.68 -37.10 13.87
CA PRO A 1027 17.24 -36.56 15.15
C PRO A 1027 15.81 -37.00 15.46
N VAL A 1028 15.55 -37.36 16.72
CA VAL A 1028 14.20 -37.62 17.26
C VAL A 1028 14.00 -36.69 18.44
N LEU A 1029 13.12 -35.71 18.31
CA LEU A 1029 12.93 -34.64 19.30
C LEU A 1029 12.03 -35.07 20.45
N ASP A 1030 11.08 -35.98 20.19
CA ASP A 1030 10.22 -36.59 21.21
C ASP A 1030 10.30 -38.12 21.08
N ALA A 1031 11.05 -38.75 21.99
CA ALA A 1031 11.20 -40.21 22.05
C ALA A 1031 9.88 -40.97 22.35
N ARG A 1032 8.79 -40.26 22.69
CA ARG A 1032 7.43 -40.84 22.77
C ARG A 1032 6.73 -40.93 21.42
N ARG A 1033 7.26 -40.28 20.39
CA ARG A 1033 6.71 -40.23 19.02
C ARG A 1033 7.53 -41.01 18.01
N GLY A 1034 8.73 -41.47 18.37
CA GLY A 1034 9.55 -42.27 17.47
C GLY A 1034 10.81 -42.85 18.09
N ALA A 1035 11.59 -43.49 17.23
CA ALA A 1035 12.89 -44.09 17.49
C ALA A 1035 13.70 -44.12 16.19
N VAL A 1036 14.97 -44.51 16.25
CA VAL A 1036 15.81 -44.73 15.07
C VAL A 1036 16.09 -46.22 14.93
N LEU A 1037 15.79 -46.78 13.77
CA LEU A 1037 16.20 -48.14 13.40
C LEU A 1037 17.51 -48.04 12.61
N ARG A 1038 18.55 -48.67 13.13
CA ARG A 1038 19.80 -48.95 12.41
C ARG A 1038 19.68 -50.31 11.72
N GLY A 1039 19.84 -50.32 10.40
CA GLY A 1039 19.94 -51.54 9.60
C GLY A 1039 21.30 -52.24 9.75
N ARG A 1040 21.41 -53.44 9.17
CA ARG A 1040 22.62 -54.28 9.23
C ARG A 1040 23.82 -53.63 8.47
N SER A 1041 23.51 -52.86 7.44
CA SER A 1041 24.45 -52.01 6.68
C SER A 1041 24.99 -50.79 7.44
N GLY A 1042 24.39 -50.42 8.57
CA GLY A 1042 24.65 -49.16 9.26
C GLY A 1042 23.76 -47.99 8.83
N ASP A 1043 22.89 -48.16 7.83
CA ASP A 1043 21.89 -47.17 7.46
C ASP A 1043 20.91 -46.91 8.61
N MET A 1044 20.49 -45.66 8.80
CA MET A 1044 19.67 -45.24 9.95
C MET A 1044 18.40 -44.53 9.51
N THR A 1045 17.25 -45.11 9.85
CA THR A 1045 15.92 -44.65 9.45
C THR A 1045 15.11 -44.23 10.69
N ARG A 1046 14.45 -43.08 10.65
CA ARG A 1046 13.51 -42.69 11.72
C ARG A 1046 12.22 -43.49 11.58
N ILE A 1047 11.80 -44.15 12.66
CA ILE A 1047 10.47 -44.72 12.82
C ILE A 1047 9.62 -43.76 13.64
N ARG A 1048 8.39 -43.49 13.20
CA ARG A 1048 7.38 -42.78 14.00
C ARG A 1048 6.36 -43.79 14.55
N TRP A 1049 5.90 -43.56 15.78
CA TRP A 1049 4.86 -44.33 16.44
C TRP A 1049 3.47 -43.81 16.05
N THR A 1050 2.46 -44.68 16.05
CA THR A 1050 1.07 -44.24 15.87
C THR A 1050 0.54 -43.51 17.11
N ASP A 1051 -0.55 -42.76 16.98
CA ASP A 1051 -1.21 -42.11 18.11
C ASP A 1051 -1.74 -43.11 19.15
N GLU A 1052 -1.86 -44.40 18.82
CA GLU A 1052 -2.25 -45.46 19.76
C GLU A 1052 -1.03 -46.05 20.48
N GLU A 1053 0.07 -46.30 19.75
CA GLU A 1053 1.35 -46.73 20.32
C GLU A 1053 1.93 -45.69 21.27
N ALA A 1054 1.88 -44.41 20.90
CA ALA A 1054 2.31 -43.30 21.75
C ALA A 1054 1.49 -43.18 23.05
N ARG A 1055 0.25 -43.70 23.09
CA ARG A 1055 -0.57 -43.77 24.31
C ARG A 1055 -0.14 -44.90 25.26
N LEU A 1056 0.64 -45.89 24.81
CA LEU A 1056 1.16 -46.98 25.66
C LEU A 1056 2.31 -46.53 26.60
N ASP A 1057 2.89 -45.34 26.39
CA ASP A 1057 3.81 -44.65 27.31
C ASP A 1057 3.08 -43.87 28.43
N GLY A 1058 1.75 -43.87 28.44
CA GLY A 1058 0.97 -43.30 29.54
C GLY A 1058 1.10 -44.10 30.84
N PRO A 1059 0.95 -43.47 32.02
CA PRO A 1059 0.72 -44.20 33.25
C PRO A 1059 -0.57 -45.00 33.12
N SER A 1060 -0.53 -46.29 33.43
CA SER A 1060 -1.68 -47.19 33.33
C SER A 1060 -2.86 -46.66 34.15
N ALA A 1061 -3.98 -46.37 33.49
CA ALA A 1061 -5.21 -45.99 34.17
C ALA A 1061 -5.63 -47.09 35.16
N PRO A 1062 -6.13 -46.74 36.36
CA PRO A 1062 -6.65 -47.73 37.29
C PRO A 1062 -7.83 -48.49 36.65
N PRO A 1063 -8.06 -49.76 37.02
CA PRO A 1063 -9.14 -50.56 36.43
C PRO A 1063 -10.49 -49.87 36.63
N ALA A 1064 -11.34 -49.94 35.60
CA ALA A 1064 -12.63 -49.27 35.57
C ALA A 1064 -13.49 -49.70 36.76
N ARG A 1065 -14.03 -48.72 37.51
CA ARG A 1065 -15.11 -48.95 38.46
C ARG A 1065 -16.42 -49.12 37.71
N ASP A 1066 -17.28 -50.03 38.17
CA ASP A 1066 -18.59 -50.27 37.59
C ASP A 1066 -19.41 -48.99 37.41
N SER A 1067 -19.83 -48.73 36.19
CA SER A 1067 -20.57 -47.53 35.80
C SER A 1067 -22.09 -47.71 36.02
N SER A 1068 -22.51 -47.85 37.28
CA SER A 1068 -23.92 -47.94 37.67
C SER A 1068 -24.35 -46.75 38.54
N GLY A 1069 -24.32 -45.54 37.96
CA GLY A 1069 -24.80 -44.30 38.61
C GLY A 1069 -25.16 -43.23 37.57
N PRO A 1070 -26.22 -42.43 37.80
CA PRO A 1070 -26.66 -41.42 36.83
C PRO A 1070 -25.70 -40.22 36.76
N PRO A 1071 -25.60 -39.55 35.60
CA PRO A 1071 -24.66 -38.45 35.40
C PRO A 1071 -25.06 -37.21 36.21
N THR A 1072 -24.08 -36.62 36.89
CA THR A 1072 -24.15 -35.25 37.42
C THR A 1072 -23.19 -34.36 36.64
N PRO A 1073 -23.59 -33.12 36.25
CA PRO A 1073 -22.75 -32.22 35.44
C PRO A 1073 -21.62 -31.62 36.29
N PRO A 1074 -20.50 -31.28 35.65
CA PRO A 1074 -20.37 -29.92 35.12
C PRO A 1074 -20.12 -29.85 33.60
#